data_AF-A0A1G6VEL3-F1
#
_entry.id   AF-A0A1G6VEL3-F1
#
_cell.length_a   1.000
_cell.length_b   1.000
_cell.length_c   1.000
_cell.angle_alpha   90.00
_cell.angle_beta   90.00
_cell.angle_gamma   90.00
#
_symmetry.space_group_name_H-M   'P 1'
#
loop_
_entity.id
_entity.type
_entity.pdbx_description
1 polymer ?
#
loop_
_entity_poly.entity_id
_entity_poly.type
_entity_poly.pdbx_seq_one_letter_code
_entity_poly.pdbx_strand_id
1 'polypeptide(L)'
;MSLPPNVIAIALVAIGLLAAARLLWKRPQRWPWRLLLQSGALLLVYLVLNPPPQLLPQAGTLTVLGAGWQQAHRVGPGPAEPHARLGANLSEAAARDQRDQDQAAAATRSPAGSGDFGANSAADARSGAEATVGQGPSYAGSARAEDARQGSAQRRPLNASAELGPSAAVIALPDAEDPLPPGVQRAPDLATALRMRPEFSTLRLFGRGLSLRDLQAARGRSLEFIPAPLPRGFVEVAYAPQVMLGDRIDVAARWNGAPPTRVQLLDAAGEVLAEQVFDAEAALSSASSLAPASALAAPSAATPASRTSRDPSSAAAEDIDVPSSADPAALAAESGLAQEPHDASAAEVAAPESGARDAAPAPAQASAASAVDTASAQERADATSQRDLGATASSRAGVVYLRAPARATGALPLRLRALDGDERTLDAYDFRVEVTPPRAPKVLLLAAAPGPETRALRRWAVDAGLDFDSRIQFAPGLVQGGRVLAPSTEELAALDLFIIEERAWGALGVGGRATVLAEVENGLGLLLRLTALPNPGLLAEWREAGFAIERVPGETSAQARLPQAPTRLRQLPIRVVSAQAASAVHTDQGEPLALWRARGLGRLGLIWLTDSYRLQAAGHGEVYGELWSEITSALARAPTPAAPAPTLRLPRGQTEAWAGERIELCSLRGAPSLLAPDGSRLTLAAPDAQGCVASLPSLPGRYRLADGESTALAIEVRDPGREAALHAADLLARTFAVVSTRAAGEDSSGPLYAAGDFRPWLLALLAVLALLWWLERPRSP
;
A
#
# COMPACT_ATOMS: atom_id res chain seq x y z
N MET A 1 -17.93 -37.08 5.60
CA MET A 1 -19.19 -36.60 5.00
C MET A 1 -20.32 -36.87 5.98
N SER A 2 -20.63 -35.91 6.86
CA SER A 2 -21.80 -36.00 7.73
C SER A 2 -23.04 -35.65 6.89
N LEU A 3 -23.94 -36.61 6.69
CA LEU A 3 -25.23 -36.35 6.06
C LEU A 3 -25.96 -35.26 6.85
N PRO A 4 -26.58 -34.27 6.18
CA PRO A 4 -27.32 -33.22 6.87
C PRO A 4 -28.44 -33.84 7.73
N PRO A 5 -28.67 -33.34 8.96
CA PRO A 5 -29.57 -33.96 9.94
C PRO A 5 -31.01 -34.20 9.41
N ASN A 6 -31.45 -33.39 8.45
CA ASN A 6 -32.75 -33.53 7.79
C ASN A 6 -32.91 -34.86 7.03
N VAL A 7 -31.83 -35.40 6.45
CA VAL A 7 -31.87 -36.65 5.67
C VAL A 7 -32.04 -37.86 6.58
N ILE A 8 -31.39 -37.84 7.75
CA ILE A 8 -31.52 -38.90 8.77
C ILE A 8 -32.94 -38.92 9.33
N ALA A 9 -33.51 -37.75 9.62
CA ALA A 9 -34.89 -37.62 10.09
C ALA A 9 -35.91 -38.15 9.06
N ILE A 10 -35.75 -37.81 7.78
CA ILE A 10 -36.63 -38.28 6.69
C ILE A 10 -36.51 -39.81 6.54
N ALA A 11 -35.30 -40.37 6.61
CA ALA A 11 -35.08 -41.80 6.50
C ALA A 11 -35.76 -42.58 7.63
N LEU A 12 -35.67 -42.09 8.88
CA LEU A 12 -36.34 -42.71 10.03
C LEU A 12 -37.87 -42.66 9.90
N VAL A 13 -38.42 -41.54 9.42
CA VAL A 13 -39.87 -41.42 9.16
C VAL A 13 -40.32 -42.39 8.07
N ALA A 14 -39.57 -42.51 6.97
CA ALA A 14 -39.87 -43.43 5.88
C ALA A 14 -39.81 -44.90 6.32
N ILE A 15 -38.82 -45.27 7.13
CA ILE A 15 -38.69 -46.61 7.70
C ILE A 15 -39.87 -46.91 8.63
N GLY A 16 -40.27 -45.95 9.47
CA GLY A 16 -41.44 -46.08 10.34
C GLY A 16 -42.74 -46.27 9.57
N LEU A 17 -42.95 -45.50 8.49
CA LEU A 17 -44.12 -45.63 7.61
C LEU A 17 -44.14 -46.98 6.88
N LEU A 18 -42.99 -47.46 6.41
CA LEU A 18 -42.86 -48.78 5.77
C LEU A 18 -43.13 -49.92 6.76
N ALA A 19 -42.67 -49.81 8.00
CA ALA A 19 -42.96 -50.77 9.06
C ALA A 19 -44.47 -50.80 9.39
N ALA A 20 -45.12 -49.63 9.47
CA ALA A 20 -46.56 -49.51 9.67
C ALA A 20 -47.36 -50.10 8.48
N ALA A 21 -46.94 -49.84 7.24
CA ALA A 21 -47.53 -50.43 6.04
C ALA A 21 -47.39 -51.95 6.00
N ARG A 22 -46.29 -52.50 6.51
CA ARG A 22 -46.07 -53.95 6.61
C ARG A 22 -46.95 -54.61 7.67
N LEU A 23 -47.25 -53.91 8.76
CA LEU A 23 -48.19 -54.37 9.80
C LEU A 23 -49.65 -54.38 9.28
N LEU A 24 -50.02 -53.41 8.45
CA LEU A 24 -51.30 -53.31 7.74
C LEU A 24 -51.62 -54.55 6.88
N TRP A 25 -50.61 -55.17 6.27
CA TRP A 25 -50.79 -56.34 5.40
C TRP A 25 -51.24 -57.59 6.17
N LYS A 26 -50.95 -57.69 7.48
CA LYS A 26 -51.16 -58.94 8.23
C LYS A 26 -52.54 -59.08 8.90
N ARG A 27 -53.26 -57.99 9.24
CA ARG A 27 -54.59 -58.07 9.91
C ARG A 27 -55.48 -56.83 9.67
N PRO A 28 -56.37 -56.83 8.67
CA PRO A 28 -57.05 -55.61 8.18
C PRO A 28 -58.23 -55.07 9.03
N GLN A 29 -58.69 -55.74 10.10
CA GLN A 29 -60.07 -55.54 10.57
C GLN A 29 -60.31 -54.67 11.83
N ARG A 30 -59.32 -53.95 12.41
CA ARG A 30 -59.55 -53.08 13.60
C ARG A 30 -58.66 -51.81 13.76
N TRP A 31 -58.19 -51.19 12.69
CA TRP A 31 -56.93 -50.41 12.79
C TRP A 31 -56.86 -48.93 12.31
N PRO A 32 -57.95 -48.18 12.03
CA PRO A 32 -57.77 -46.79 11.56
C PRO A 32 -57.14 -45.85 12.60
N TRP A 33 -57.50 -45.99 13.88
CA TRP A 33 -56.99 -45.13 14.96
C TRP A 33 -55.54 -45.42 15.34
N ARG A 34 -55.06 -46.66 15.20
CA ARG A 34 -53.66 -47.04 15.50
C ARG A 34 -52.69 -46.44 14.48
N LEU A 35 -53.09 -46.44 13.21
CA LEU A 35 -52.31 -45.84 12.13
C LEU A 35 -52.20 -44.33 12.29
N LEU A 36 -53.30 -43.67 12.68
CA LEU A 36 -53.31 -42.24 13.03
C LEU A 36 -52.38 -41.91 14.21
N LEU A 37 -52.34 -42.75 15.25
CA LEU A 37 -51.43 -42.52 16.39
C LEU A 37 -49.97 -42.80 16.03
N GLN A 38 -49.68 -43.83 15.24
CA GLN A 38 -48.31 -44.14 14.80
C GLN A 38 -47.76 -43.09 13.83
N SER A 39 -48.58 -42.63 12.87
CA SER A 39 -48.19 -41.53 11.97
C SER A 39 -48.03 -40.22 12.74
N GLY A 40 -48.90 -39.96 13.73
CA GLY A 40 -48.76 -38.85 14.67
C GLY A 40 -47.46 -38.90 15.48
N ALA A 41 -47.08 -40.07 15.99
CA ALA A 41 -45.83 -40.26 16.72
C ALA A 41 -44.60 -40.03 15.83
N LEU A 42 -44.61 -40.52 14.58
CA LEU A 42 -43.54 -40.29 13.60
C LEU A 42 -43.41 -38.81 13.24
N LEU A 43 -44.53 -38.10 13.05
CA LEU A 43 -44.54 -36.66 12.83
C LEU A 43 -43.99 -35.90 14.05
N LEU A 44 -44.34 -36.31 15.27
CA LEU A 44 -43.84 -35.70 16.49
C LEU A 44 -42.33 -35.96 16.70
N VAL A 45 -41.82 -37.15 16.35
CA VAL A 45 -40.36 -37.42 16.31
C VAL A 45 -39.67 -36.49 15.33
N TYR A 46 -40.24 -36.29 14.13
CA TYR A 46 -39.71 -35.34 13.15
C TYR A 46 -39.67 -33.91 13.71
N LEU A 47 -40.73 -33.47 14.39
CA LEU A 47 -40.82 -32.13 14.99
C LEU A 47 -39.93 -31.96 16.23
N VAL A 48 -39.56 -33.03 16.94
CA VAL A 48 -38.54 -32.98 18.01
C VAL A 48 -37.15 -32.81 17.43
N LEU A 49 -36.85 -33.49 16.31
CA LEU A 49 -35.55 -33.41 15.63
C LEU A 49 -35.41 -32.12 14.82
N ASN A 50 -36.51 -31.59 14.27
CA ASN A 50 -36.60 -30.37 13.48
C ASN A 50 -37.75 -29.49 13.97
N PRO A 51 -37.61 -28.85 15.14
CA PRO A 51 -38.66 -27.99 15.67
C PRO A 51 -38.89 -26.81 14.72
N PRO A 52 -40.14 -26.48 14.37
CA PRO A 52 -40.45 -25.40 13.45
C PRO A 52 -39.92 -24.08 14.02
N PRO A 53 -39.28 -23.24 13.18
CA PRO A 53 -38.70 -21.99 13.64
C PRO A 53 -39.78 -21.08 14.23
N GLN A 54 -39.54 -20.54 15.42
CA GLN A 54 -40.49 -19.64 16.05
C GLN A 54 -40.24 -18.21 15.58
N LEU A 55 -41.31 -17.52 15.18
CA LEU A 55 -41.29 -16.08 14.95
C LEU A 55 -41.06 -15.39 16.30
N LEU A 56 -39.95 -14.67 16.41
CA LEU A 56 -39.69 -13.87 17.59
C LEU A 56 -40.65 -12.67 17.59
N PRO A 57 -41.39 -12.42 18.70
CA PRO A 57 -42.20 -11.22 18.83
C PRO A 57 -41.31 -9.97 18.71
N GLN A 58 -41.60 -9.12 17.73
CA GLN A 58 -40.83 -7.92 17.43
C GLN A 58 -41.24 -6.79 18.36
N ALA A 59 -40.71 -6.73 19.59
CA ALA A 59 -40.92 -5.56 20.44
C ALA A 59 -39.85 -5.43 21.51
N GLY A 60 -38.75 -4.73 21.18
CA GLY A 60 -37.86 -4.15 22.18
C GLY A 60 -36.44 -3.91 21.70
N THR A 61 -35.74 -3.02 22.41
CA THR A 61 -34.31 -2.75 22.23
C THR A 61 -33.55 -3.32 23.41
N LEU A 62 -32.56 -4.19 23.15
CA LEU A 62 -31.59 -4.62 24.15
C LEU A 62 -30.45 -3.62 24.20
N THR A 63 -30.26 -2.97 25.35
CA THR A 63 -29.10 -2.12 25.59
C THR A 63 -27.91 -2.98 25.98
N VAL A 64 -26.84 -2.89 25.21
CA VAL A 64 -25.58 -3.61 25.42
C VAL A 64 -24.52 -2.63 25.87
N LEU A 65 -23.93 -2.86 27.04
CA LEU A 65 -22.82 -2.10 27.58
C LEU A 65 -21.51 -2.82 27.24
N GLY A 66 -20.61 -2.17 26.51
CA GLY A 66 -19.24 -2.63 26.24
C GLY A 66 -18.20 -1.76 26.91
N ALA A 67 -16.91 -1.92 26.56
CA ALA A 67 -15.85 -1.07 27.08
C ALA A 67 -16.09 0.43 26.79
N GLY A 68 -15.85 1.30 27.77
CA GLY A 68 -16.01 2.75 27.71
C GLY A 68 -17.46 3.23 27.85
N TRP A 69 -18.42 2.37 28.19
CA TRP A 69 -19.85 2.70 28.13
C TRP A 69 -20.24 3.90 29.00
N GLN A 70 -19.57 4.13 30.14
CA GLN A 70 -19.83 5.27 31.03
C GLN A 70 -19.49 6.63 30.41
N GLN A 71 -18.68 6.63 29.35
CA GLN A 71 -18.27 7.85 28.63
C GLN A 71 -18.99 7.97 27.29
N ALA A 72 -19.76 6.96 26.89
CA ALA A 72 -20.56 6.98 25.69
C ALA A 72 -21.81 7.85 25.94
N HIS A 73 -21.94 8.90 25.17
CA HIS A 73 -23.09 9.81 25.23
C HIS A 73 -23.60 10.06 23.82
N ARG A 74 -24.91 10.29 23.66
CA ARG A 74 -25.44 10.80 22.39
C ARG A 74 -24.89 12.20 22.15
N VAL A 75 -23.88 12.30 21.31
CA VAL A 75 -23.54 13.56 20.65
C VAL A 75 -24.67 13.83 19.65
N GLY A 76 -25.25 15.04 19.65
CA GLY A 76 -26.24 15.46 18.64
C GLY A 76 -25.71 15.27 17.21
N PRO A 77 -26.56 15.35 16.16
CA PRO A 77 -26.23 14.92 14.81
C PRO A 77 -25.14 15.80 14.19
N GLY A 78 -23.88 15.52 14.53
CA GLY A 78 -22.71 15.92 13.76
C GLY A 78 -22.42 14.82 12.75
N PRO A 79 -21.96 15.17 11.54
CA PRO A 79 -21.70 14.17 10.51
C PRO A 79 -20.67 13.17 11.04
N ALA A 80 -21.03 11.88 10.99
CA ALA A 80 -20.08 10.80 11.05
C ALA A 80 -19.27 10.87 9.75
N GLU A 81 -18.26 11.74 9.70
CA GLU A 81 -17.36 11.76 8.56
C GLU A 81 -16.59 10.43 8.54
N PRO A 82 -16.64 9.67 7.44
CA PRO A 82 -15.76 8.54 7.25
C PRO A 82 -14.32 9.07 7.22
N HIS A 83 -13.59 8.88 8.32
CA HIS A 83 -12.22 9.35 8.43
C HIS A 83 -11.36 8.70 7.32
N ALA A 84 -10.82 9.53 6.43
CA ALA A 84 -9.89 9.08 5.40
C ALA A 84 -8.63 8.48 6.05
N ARG A 85 -8.30 7.24 5.69
CA ARG A 85 -7.16 6.50 6.24
C ARG A 85 -5.83 7.15 5.83
N LEU A 86 -4.86 7.17 6.75
CA LEU A 86 -3.51 7.70 6.50
C LEU A 86 -2.79 6.95 5.37
N GLY A 87 -3.00 5.64 5.26
CA GLY A 87 -2.30 4.78 4.29
C GLY A 87 -2.54 5.13 2.81
N ALA A 88 -3.70 5.72 2.45
CA ALA A 88 -3.94 6.19 1.09
C ALA A 88 -3.13 7.47 0.77
N ASN A 89 -2.88 8.29 1.80
CA ASN A 89 -2.27 9.61 1.66
C ASN A 89 -0.73 9.59 1.70
N LEU A 90 -0.09 8.49 2.08
CA LEU A 90 1.38 8.37 2.03
C LEU A 90 1.90 8.50 0.60
N SER A 91 1.21 7.90 -0.38
CA SER A 91 1.54 8.03 -1.80
C SER A 91 1.31 9.45 -2.34
N GLU A 92 0.24 10.11 -1.90
CA GLU A 92 -0.06 11.49 -2.30
C GLU A 92 0.84 12.53 -1.62
N ALA A 93 1.24 12.31 -0.37
CA ALA A 93 2.17 13.16 0.36
C ALA A 93 3.58 13.07 -0.23
N ALA A 94 4.03 11.87 -0.59
CA ALA A 94 5.26 11.67 -1.38
C ALA A 94 5.18 12.38 -2.75
N ALA A 95 4.04 12.29 -3.45
CA ALA A 95 3.85 12.96 -4.74
C ALA A 95 3.65 14.50 -4.65
N ARG A 96 3.16 15.03 -3.51
CA ARG A 96 3.10 16.48 -3.27
C ARG A 96 4.49 17.02 -2.92
N ASP A 97 5.24 16.31 -2.09
CA ASP A 97 6.60 16.71 -1.73
C ASP A 97 7.59 16.63 -2.91
N GLN A 98 7.45 15.64 -3.80
CA GLN A 98 8.20 15.64 -5.06
C GLN A 98 7.90 16.90 -5.90
N ARG A 99 6.62 17.30 -5.98
CA ARG A 99 6.21 18.53 -6.67
C ARG A 99 6.69 19.79 -5.98
N ASP A 100 6.70 19.82 -4.65
CA ASP A 100 7.17 20.97 -3.87
C ASP A 100 8.70 21.09 -3.95
N GLN A 101 9.43 19.98 -4.01
CA GLN A 101 10.88 19.93 -4.29
C GLN A 101 11.20 20.34 -5.72
N ASP A 102 10.43 19.87 -6.71
CA ASP A 102 10.55 20.30 -8.11
C ASP A 102 10.29 21.81 -8.25
N GLN A 103 9.34 22.35 -7.48
CA GLN A 103 9.04 23.79 -7.44
C GLN A 103 10.09 24.59 -6.68
N ALA A 104 10.64 24.09 -5.56
CA ALA A 104 11.72 24.73 -4.83
C ALA A 104 13.04 24.74 -5.64
N ALA A 105 13.30 23.67 -6.37
CA ALA A 105 14.40 23.57 -7.34
C ALA A 105 14.17 24.47 -8.57
N ALA A 106 12.92 24.81 -8.90
CA ALA A 106 12.59 25.79 -9.93
C ALA A 106 12.70 27.24 -9.42
N ALA A 107 12.36 27.51 -8.16
CA ALA A 107 12.43 28.84 -7.55
C ALA A 107 13.88 29.29 -7.27
N THR A 108 14.79 28.36 -7.01
CA THR A 108 16.25 28.61 -6.89
C THR A 108 16.94 28.81 -8.24
N ARG A 109 16.24 28.60 -9.37
CA ARG A 109 16.75 28.76 -10.74
C ARG A 109 16.46 30.13 -11.39
N SER A 110 16.01 31.13 -10.62
CA SER A 110 15.83 32.50 -11.15
C SER A 110 17.17 33.23 -11.20
N PRO A 111 17.69 33.64 -12.37
CA PRO A 111 18.99 34.28 -12.46
C PRO A 111 18.90 35.73 -12.00
N ALA A 112 19.81 36.12 -11.11
CA ALA A 112 20.14 37.52 -10.87
C ALA A 112 20.83 38.10 -12.12
N GLY A 113 20.30 39.21 -12.63
CA GLY A 113 20.88 40.05 -13.67
C GLY A 113 19.94 41.22 -13.98
N SER A 114 20.07 42.34 -13.27
CA SER A 114 20.84 43.54 -13.66
C SER A 114 20.13 44.43 -14.69
N GLY A 115 19.66 45.60 -14.24
CA GLY A 115 19.17 46.70 -15.06
C GLY A 115 18.90 47.92 -14.18
N ASP A 116 19.78 48.91 -14.28
CA ASP A 116 19.95 50.08 -13.41
C ASP A 116 19.21 51.33 -13.96
N PHE A 117 19.06 52.34 -13.09
CA PHE A 117 18.66 53.76 -13.30
C PHE A 117 17.18 54.20 -13.40
N GLY A 118 16.82 55.13 -12.49
CA GLY A 118 15.76 56.14 -12.67
C GLY A 118 15.32 56.86 -11.38
N ALA A 119 15.81 58.07 -11.15
CA ALA A 119 15.67 58.89 -9.95
C ALA A 119 14.33 59.67 -9.79
N ASN A 120 14.19 60.33 -8.62
CA ASN A 120 13.26 61.41 -8.20
C ASN A 120 11.83 60.97 -7.80
N SER A 121 11.08 61.55 -6.86
CA SER A 121 11.16 62.75 -6.00
C SER A 121 9.96 62.64 -5.02
N ALA A 122 10.15 62.85 -3.72
CA ALA A 122 9.71 64.02 -2.95
C ALA A 122 8.20 64.37 -2.93
N ALA A 123 7.70 64.44 -1.68
CA ALA A 123 6.76 65.41 -1.11
C ALA A 123 5.23 65.23 -1.20
N ASP A 124 4.64 65.64 -0.06
CA ASP A 124 3.29 66.16 0.19
C ASP A 124 2.12 65.18 0.34
N ALA A 125 1.18 65.34 1.28
CA ALA A 125 1.01 66.26 2.39
C ALA A 125 -0.29 65.89 3.16
N ARG A 126 -0.29 66.13 4.49
CA ARG A 126 -1.39 66.70 5.32
C ARG A 126 -2.71 65.90 5.38
N SER A 127 -3.57 65.94 6.40
CA SER A 127 -3.86 66.73 7.61
C SER A 127 -5.01 65.95 8.31
N GLY A 128 -5.41 66.10 9.56
CA GLY A 128 -5.17 67.03 10.65
C GLY A 128 -5.76 66.37 11.92
N ALA A 129 -5.29 66.73 13.12
CA ALA A 129 -5.93 67.71 14.00
C ALA A 129 -7.22 67.17 14.64
N GLU A 130 -7.52 67.29 15.93
CA GLU A 130 -6.88 67.87 17.12
C GLU A 130 -7.81 67.54 18.30
N ALA A 131 -7.24 67.45 19.51
CA ALA A 131 -7.77 67.99 20.78
C ALA A 131 -9.19 67.57 21.26
N THR A 132 -9.52 67.29 22.53
CA THR A 132 -9.00 67.74 23.84
C THR A 132 -9.81 66.94 24.90
N VAL A 133 -9.20 66.39 25.96
CA VAL A 133 -9.26 66.90 27.36
C VAL A 133 -10.65 67.43 27.75
N GLY A 134 -11.36 67.02 28.79
CA GLY A 134 -11.03 66.30 30.02
C GLY A 134 -11.91 66.90 31.13
N GLN A 135 -12.52 66.10 32.00
CA GLN A 135 -13.14 66.54 33.26
C GLN A 135 -13.46 65.30 34.12
N GLY A 136 -12.75 65.14 35.25
CA GLY A 136 -13.24 64.40 36.42
C GLY A 136 -13.90 65.37 37.41
N PRO A 137 -14.13 65.02 38.70
CA PRO A 137 -14.18 63.70 39.34
C PRO A 137 -15.44 63.52 40.24
N SER A 138 -15.48 62.40 41.00
CA SER A 138 -16.06 62.25 42.36
C SER A 138 -17.35 61.44 42.60
N TYR A 139 -17.11 60.20 43.04
CA TYR A 139 -17.65 59.46 44.21
C TYR A 139 -19.06 58.83 44.32
N ALA A 140 -18.97 57.56 44.73
CA ALA A 140 -19.77 56.79 45.70
C ALA A 140 -20.92 55.91 45.17
N GLY A 141 -20.80 54.59 45.39
CA GLY A 141 -21.97 53.71 45.50
C GLY A 141 -21.79 52.22 45.24
N SER A 142 -21.42 51.48 46.29
CA SER A 142 -21.77 50.06 46.55
C SER A 142 -21.07 48.93 45.78
N ALA A 143 -20.50 48.04 46.58
CA ALA A 143 -20.00 46.72 46.22
C ALA A 143 -21.13 45.74 45.91
N ARG A 144 -20.94 44.93 44.86
CA ARG A 144 -21.44 43.55 44.83
C ARG A 144 -20.49 42.71 43.97
N ALA A 145 -20.07 41.59 44.55
CA ALA A 145 -19.23 40.57 43.93
C ALA A 145 -19.89 40.02 42.67
N GLU A 146 -19.16 40.01 41.56
CA GLU A 146 -19.52 39.25 40.36
C GLU A 146 -18.60 38.03 40.26
N ASP A 147 -19.23 36.88 40.49
CA ASP A 147 -18.70 35.54 40.31
C ASP A 147 -18.13 35.36 38.90
N ALA A 148 -16.93 34.78 38.87
CA ALA A 148 -16.29 34.23 37.70
C ALA A 148 -17.20 33.14 37.06
N ARG A 149 -17.84 33.47 35.94
CA ARG A 149 -18.40 32.47 35.02
C ARG A 149 -17.28 31.90 34.14
N GLN A 150 -16.47 31.04 34.74
CA GLN A 150 -15.83 29.96 33.99
C GLN A 150 -16.93 28.97 33.59
N GLY A 151 -17.37 29.03 32.34
CA GLY A 151 -18.25 28.03 31.75
C GLY A 151 -17.49 26.72 31.54
N SER A 152 -17.16 26.02 32.63
CA SER A 152 -16.85 24.60 32.55
C SER A 152 -18.11 23.90 32.05
N ALA A 153 -18.05 23.32 30.86
CA ALA A 153 -19.00 22.29 30.45
C ALA A 153 -18.84 21.11 31.41
N GLN A 154 -19.50 21.20 32.57
CA GLN A 154 -19.66 20.10 33.50
C GLN A 154 -20.40 19.02 32.73
N ARG A 155 -19.64 17.99 32.30
CA ARG A 155 -20.17 16.75 31.77
C ARG A 155 -21.19 16.24 32.78
N ARG A 156 -22.47 16.34 32.44
CA ARG A 156 -23.54 15.80 33.25
C ARG A 156 -23.36 14.28 33.25
N PRO A 157 -23.18 13.61 34.39
CA PRO A 157 -23.06 12.16 34.42
C PRO A 157 -24.31 11.54 33.77
N LEU A 158 -24.14 10.42 33.05
CA LEU A 158 -25.25 9.65 32.47
C LEU A 158 -26.38 9.55 33.50
N ASN A 159 -27.55 10.10 33.19
CA ASN A 159 -28.77 9.71 33.88
C ASN A 159 -29.08 8.28 33.41
N ALA A 160 -28.38 7.31 33.99
CA ALA A 160 -28.33 5.91 33.55
C ALA A 160 -29.73 5.31 33.35
N SER A 161 -30.70 5.68 34.18
CA SER A 161 -32.08 5.18 34.11
C SER A 161 -32.89 5.74 32.94
N ALA A 162 -32.56 6.92 32.42
CA ALA A 162 -33.31 7.57 31.34
C ALA A 162 -32.76 7.21 29.94
N GLU A 163 -31.44 7.03 29.81
CA GLU A 163 -30.78 6.77 28.51
C GLU A 163 -30.59 5.26 28.20
N LEU A 164 -30.39 4.42 29.23
CA LEU A 164 -30.14 2.98 29.04
C LEU A 164 -31.43 2.14 28.92
N GLY A 165 -32.57 2.69 29.34
CA GLY A 165 -33.84 1.96 29.44
C GLY A 165 -33.98 1.15 30.74
N PRO A 166 -35.03 0.34 30.89
CA PRO A 166 -35.25 -0.44 32.12
C PRO A 166 -34.11 -1.44 32.33
N SER A 167 -33.62 -1.63 33.56
CA SER A 167 -32.51 -2.56 33.86
C SER A 167 -32.74 -3.98 33.34
N ALA A 168 -34.02 -4.38 33.27
CA ALA A 168 -34.42 -5.65 32.68
C ALA A 168 -34.14 -5.75 31.17
N ALA A 169 -33.77 -4.70 30.45
CA ALA A 169 -33.40 -4.71 29.04
C ALA A 169 -31.94 -4.26 28.81
N VAL A 170 -31.11 -4.31 29.85
CA VAL A 170 -29.69 -3.92 29.80
C VAL A 170 -28.82 -5.13 30.11
N ILE A 171 -27.76 -5.32 29.33
CA ILE A 171 -26.77 -6.37 29.56
C ILE A 171 -25.35 -5.84 29.38
N ALA A 172 -24.42 -6.29 30.21
CA ALA A 172 -23.02 -5.92 30.13
C ALA A 172 -22.19 -7.04 29.47
N LEU A 173 -21.32 -6.68 28.54
CA LEU A 173 -20.31 -7.58 27.98
C LEU A 173 -19.11 -7.72 28.95
N PRO A 174 -18.19 -8.68 28.74
CA PRO A 174 -17.08 -8.92 29.66
C PRO A 174 -16.15 -7.72 29.89
N ASP A 175 -16.04 -6.87 28.87
CA ASP A 175 -15.15 -5.70 28.80
C ASP A 175 -15.78 -4.40 29.36
N ALA A 176 -17.07 -4.42 29.73
CA ALA A 176 -17.73 -3.26 30.32
C ALA A 176 -17.14 -2.92 31.70
N GLU A 177 -16.79 -1.65 31.94
CA GLU A 177 -16.20 -1.23 33.22
C GLU A 177 -17.22 -1.23 34.37
N ASP A 178 -16.73 -1.52 35.58
CA ASP A 178 -17.46 -1.42 36.84
C ASP A 178 -17.46 0.03 37.39
N PRO A 179 -18.41 0.42 38.26
CA PRO A 179 -19.56 -0.36 38.72
C PRO A 179 -20.68 -0.42 37.68
N LEU A 180 -21.28 -1.60 37.52
CA LEU A 180 -22.47 -1.78 36.70
C LEU A 180 -23.72 -1.19 37.37
N PRO A 181 -24.71 -0.72 36.59
CA PRO A 181 -25.99 -0.29 37.15
C PRO A 181 -26.69 -1.44 37.90
N PRO A 182 -27.46 -1.14 38.97
CA PRO A 182 -28.12 -2.17 39.77
C PRO A 182 -29.11 -2.98 38.92
N GLY A 183 -29.03 -4.31 39.04
CA GLY A 183 -29.87 -5.27 38.32
C GLY A 183 -29.37 -5.66 36.92
N VAL A 184 -28.27 -5.07 36.44
CA VAL A 184 -27.65 -5.43 35.15
C VAL A 184 -26.81 -6.69 35.32
N GLN A 185 -27.04 -7.68 34.44
CA GLN A 185 -26.26 -8.93 34.41
C GLN A 185 -25.13 -8.83 33.39
N ARG A 186 -24.03 -9.53 33.66
CA ARG A 186 -22.90 -9.66 32.74
C ARG A 186 -23.04 -10.95 31.93
N ALA A 187 -22.90 -10.86 30.62
CA ALA A 187 -22.86 -12.01 29.71
C ALA A 187 -21.40 -12.28 29.27
N PRO A 188 -21.04 -13.55 29.01
CA PRO A 188 -19.69 -13.90 28.55
C PRO A 188 -19.40 -13.47 27.11
N ASP A 189 -20.44 -13.31 26.28
CA ASP A 189 -20.36 -12.80 24.91
C ASP A 189 -21.76 -12.34 24.45
N LEU A 190 -21.83 -11.61 23.33
CA LEU A 190 -23.09 -11.13 22.78
C LEU A 190 -23.99 -12.29 22.31
N ALA A 191 -23.43 -13.37 21.77
CA ALA A 191 -24.21 -14.53 21.35
C ALA A 191 -24.99 -15.17 22.51
N THR A 192 -24.43 -15.17 23.71
CA THR A 192 -25.03 -15.67 24.93
C THR A 192 -26.05 -14.68 25.45
N ALA A 193 -25.75 -13.37 25.42
CA ALA A 193 -26.73 -12.33 25.71
C ALA A 193 -28.01 -12.47 24.87
N LEU A 194 -27.86 -12.65 23.55
CA LEU A 194 -28.97 -12.81 22.62
C LEU A 194 -29.74 -14.13 22.79
N ARG A 195 -29.08 -15.19 23.27
CA ARG A 195 -29.73 -16.46 23.62
C ARG A 195 -30.52 -16.38 24.93
N MET A 196 -30.00 -15.64 25.91
CA MET A 196 -30.71 -15.39 27.16
C MET A 196 -31.92 -14.48 26.95
N ARG A 197 -31.82 -13.53 26.01
CA ARG A 197 -32.82 -12.49 25.75
C ARG A 197 -33.30 -12.50 24.28
N PRO A 198 -33.92 -13.60 23.82
CA PRO A 198 -34.31 -13.75 22.42
C PRO A 198 -35.37 -12.74 21.96
N GLU A 199 -36.13 -12.15 22.88
CA GLU A 199 -37.23 -11.21 22.64
C GLU A 199 -36.82 -9.86 22.00
N PHE A 200 -35.54 -9.50 22.01
CA PHE A 200 -35.07 -8.21 21.49
C PHE A 200 -34.43 -8.32 20.09
N SER A 201 -35.05 -7.73 19.08
CA SER A 201 -34.53 -7.68 17.70
C SER A 201 -33.55 -6.53 17.43
N THR A 202 -33.67 -5.43 18.19
CA THR A 202 -32.83 -4.24 18.08
C THR A 202 -31.80 -4.20 19.19
N LEU A 203 -30.56 -3.88 18.84
CA LEU A 203 -29.43 -3.72 19.76
C LEU A 203 -29.07 -2.24 19.83
N ARG A 204 -28.95 -1.71 21.05
CA ARG A 204 -28.35 -0.40 21.30
C ARG A 204 -27.04 -0.59 22.04
N LEU A 205 -25.94 -0.38 21.37
CA LEU A 205 -24.60 -0.59 21.90
C LEU A 205 -24.01 0.73 22.41
N PHE A 206 -23.59 0.75 23.67
CA PHE A 206 -22.78 1.82 24.25
C PHE A 206 -21.36 1.31 24.49
N GLY A 207 -20.36 1.99 23.94
CA GLY A 207 -18.95 1.67 24.19
C GLY A 207 -18.04 1.89 22.99
N ARG A 208 -16.85 1.28 23.02
CA ARG A 208 -15.79 1.40 22.00
C ARG A 208 -16.03 0.53 20.77
N GLY A 209 -17.03 -0.35 20.80
CA GLY A 209 -17.39 -1.23 19.68
C GLY A 209 -17.51 -2.69 20.11
N LEU A 210 -17.64 -3.57 19.13
CA LEU A 210 -17.74 -5.03 19.33
C LEU A 210 -16.52 -5.74 18.74
N SER A 211 -16.10 -6.82 19.42
CA SER A 211 -15.14 -7.77 18.86
C SER A 211 -15.69 -8.40 17.57
N LEU A 212 -14.83 -8.98 16.72
CA LEU A 212 -15.29 -9.70 15.53
C LEU A 212 -16.27 -10.84 15.85
N ARG A 213 -16.08 -11.51 16.99
CA ARG A 213 -16.98 -12.56 17.48
C ARG A 213 -18.37 -12.00 17.78
N ASP A 214 -18.43 -10.87 18.47
CA ASP A 214 -19.70 -10.24 18.84
C ASP A 214 -20.37 -9.57 17.63
N LEU A 215 -19.60 -8.97 16.72
CA LEU A 215 -20.11 -8.46 15.44
C LEU A 215 -20.75 -9.56 14.60
N GLN A 216 -20.18 -10.77 14.60
CA GLN A 216 -20.79 -11.92 13.94
C GLN A 216 -22.12 -12.31 14.60
N ALA A 217 -22.21 -12.25 15.94
CA ALA A 217 -23.45 -12.52 16.67
C ALA A 217 -24.54 -11.45 16.43
N ALA A 218 -24.14 -10.20 16.17
CA ALA A 218 -25.05 -9.10 15.83
C ALA A 218 -25.58 -9.15 14.37
N ARG A 219 -25.08 -10.07 13.52
CA ARG A 219 -25.59 -10.24 12.15
C ARG A 219 -27.08 -10.59 12.18
N GLY A 220 -27.84 -10.00 11.27
CA GLY A 220 -29.32 -10.12 11.24
C GLY A 220 -30.08 -9.18 12.18
N ARG A 221 -29.46 -8.56 13.20
CA ARG A 221 -30.12 -7.59 14.11
C ARG A 221 -29.91 -6.12 13.71
N SER A 222 -30.86 -5.22 13.97
CA SER A 222 -30.64 -3.77 13.87
C SER A 222 -29.71 -3.31 15.00
N LEU A 223 -28.69 -2.51 14.67
CA LEU A 223 -27.66 -2.07 15.63
C LEU A 223 -27.57 -0.54 15.63
N GLU A 224 -28.08 0.09 16.70
CA GLU A 224 -27.81 1.49 17.04
C GLU A 224 -26.50 1.53 17.84
N PHE A 225 -25.49 2.22 17.33
CA PHE A 225 -24.20 2.31 17.99
C PHE A 225 -23.93 3.72 18.53
N ILE A 226 -23.65 3.82 19.82
CA ILE A 226 -23.34 5.05 20.55
C ILE A 226 -21.88 4.94 21.01
N PRO A 227 -20.93 5.53 20.27
CA PRO A 227 -19.51 5.34 20.50
C PRO A 227 -19.04 6.04 21.78
N ALA A 228 -18.15 5.40 22.52
CA ALA A 228 -17.36 6.06 23.56
C ALA A 228 -16.23 6.90 22.92
N PRO A 229 -15.82 8.01 23.54
CA PRO A 229 -14.65 8.76 23.09
C PRO A 229 -13.40 7.88 23.11
N LEU A 230 -12.53 8.08 22.13
CA LEU A 230 -11.25 7.38 22.05
C LEU A 230 -10.35 7.74 23.24
N PRO A 231 -9.60 6.77 23.81
CA PRO A 231 -8.54 7.07 24.76
C PRO A 231 -7.49 8.01 24.17
N ARG A 232 -6.80 8.78 25.02
CA ARG A 232 -5.65 9.59 24.59
C ARG A 232 -4.52 8.65 24.13
N GLY A 233 -3.94 8.91 22.96
CA GLY A 233 -2.88 8.07 22.40
C GLY A 233 -2.86 8.06 20.88
N PHE A 234 -1.99 7.22 20.31
CA PHE A 234 -1.99 6.90 18.88
C PHE A 234 -3.23 6.07 18.55
N VAL A 235 -3.98 6.51 17.54
CA VAL A 235 -5.22 5.87 17.08
C VAL A 235 -5.12 5.34 15.65
N GLU A 236 -4.00 5.64 14.98
CA GLU A 236 -3.64 5.10 13.67
C GLU A 236 -2.15 5.32 13.46
N VAL A 237 -1.44 4.30 12.95
CA VAL A 237 -0.04 4.41 12.53
C VAL A 237 0.10 3.71 11.19
N ALA A 238 0.77 4.34 10.22
CA ALA A 238 0.95 3.84 8.87
C ALA A 238 2.41 4.00 8.42
N TYR A 239 2.98 2.92 7.90
CA TYR A 239 4.35 2.84 7.41
C TYR A 239 4.46 1.73 6.35
N ALA A 240 5.49 1.79 5.49
CA ALA A 240 5.81 0.70 4.58
C ALA A 240 6.53 -0.42 5.36
N PRO A 241 6.08 -1.68 5.29
CA PRO A 241 6.71 -2.78 6.02
C PRO A 241 8.08 -3.18 5.45
N GLN A 242 8.36 -2.80 4.19
CA GLN A 242 9.62 -3.08 3.51
C GLN A 242 10.07 -1.85 2.73
N VAL A 243 11.37 -1.56 2.76
CA VAL A 243 12.05 -0.50 1.98
C VAL A 243 13.40 -1.01 1.47
N MET A 244 14.02 -0.34 0.51
CA MET A 244 15.38 -0.64 0.10
C MET A 244 16.40 0.14 0.94
N LEU A 245 17.62 -0.39 1.05
CA LEU A 245 18.74 0.33 1.64
C LEU A 245 18.98 1.62 0.85
N GLY A 246 19.07 2.75 1.54
CA GLY A 246 19.16 4.08 0.93
C GLY A 246 17.83 4.80 0.77
N ASP A 247 16.69 4.08 0.83
CA ASP A 247 15.36 4.70 0.78
C ASP A 247 15.05 5.48 2.07
N ARG A 248 13.93 6.21 2.05
CA ARG A 248 13.34 6.85 3.22
C ARG A 248 12.26 5.95 3.83
N ILE A 249 12.31 5.83 5.14
CA ILE A 249 11.26 5.25 5.98
C ILE A 249 10.31 6.38 6.32
N ASP A 250 9.12 6.34 5.72
CA ASP A 250 8.03 7.26 6.01
C ASP A 250 7.07 6.66 7.04
N VAL A 251 6.79 7.42 8.10
CA VAL A 251 5.88 7.04 9.18
C VAL A 251 4.85 8.15 9.34
N ALA A 252 3.57 7.80 9.18
CA ALA A 252 2.45 8.67 9.49
C ALA A 252 1.71 8.15 10.73
N ALA A 253 1.31 9.03 11.62
CA ALA A 253 0.53 8.66 12.80
C ALA A 253 -0.57 9.67 13.08
N ARG A 254 -1.68 9.20 13.65
CA ARG A 254 -2.79 10.04 14.14
C ARG A 254 -2.90 9.92 15.65
N TRP A 255 -2.90 11.07 16.30
CA TRP A 255 -3.05 11.25 17.73
C TRP A 255 -4.48 11.62 18.09
N ASN A 256 -4.97 11.08 19.20
CA ASN A 256 -6.24 11.48 19.80
C ASN A 256 -6.04 12.11 21.19
N GLY A 257 -6.81 13.15 21.48
CA GLY A 257 -6.74 13.93 22.72
C GLY A 257 -5.88 15.19 22.58
N ALA A 258 -5.54 15.82 23.71
CA ALA A 258 -4.66 16.99 23.72
C ALA A 258 -3.31 16.63 23.06
N PRO A 259 -2.81 17.45 22.11
CA PRO A 259 -1.61 17.14 21.35
C PRO A 259 -0.43 16.88 22.31
N PRO A 260 0.45 15.93 21.98
CA PRO A 260 1.69 15.75 22.72
C PRO A 260 2.59 16.98 22.47
N THR A 261 3.57 17.22 23.33
CA THR A 261 4.56 18.30 23.11
C THR A 261 5.51 17.95 21.99
N ARG A 262 5.87 16.66 21.87
CA ARG A 262 6.69 16.16 20.78
C ARG A 262 6.42 14.69 20.48
N VAL A 263 6.69 14.29 19.25
CA VAL A 263 6.62 12.90 18.78
C VAL A 263 7.94 12.54 18.11
N GLN A 264 8.56 11.47 18.57
CA GLN A 264 9.89 11.02 18.15
C GLN A 264 9.80 9.65 17.47
N LEU A 265 10.56 9.48 16.40
CA LEU A 265 10.88 8.19 15.80
C LEU A 265 12.28 7.78 16.28
N LEU A 266 12.36 6.63 16.95
CA LEU A 266 13.56 6.13 17.60
C LEU A 266 14.00 4.80 16.98
N ASP A 267 15.30 4.55 16.98
CA ASP A 267 15.86 3.25 16.62
C ASP A 267 15.94 2.28 17.83
N ALA A 268 16.56 1.12 17.61
CA ALA A 268 16.76 0.08 18.63
C ALA A 268 17.62 0.54 19.82
N ALA A 269 18.56 1.46 19.58
CA ALA A 269 19.46 2.01 20.60
C ALA A 269 18.80 3.16 21.39
N GLY A 270 17.65 3.66 20.92
CA GLY A 270 16.96 4.81 21.49
C GLY A 270 17.45 6.14 20.92
N GLU A 271 18.20 6.13 19.82
CA GLU A 271 18.59 7.34 19.11
C GLU A 271 17.40 7.91 18.34
N VAL A 272 17.23 9.23 18.40
CA VAL A 272 16.15 9.93 17.69
C VAL A 272 16.53 10.05 16.21
N LEU A 273 15.78 9.36 15.35
CA LEU A 273 15.94 9.42 13.90
C LEU A 273 15.19 10.59 13.27
N ALA A 274 14.03 10.93 13.83
CA ALA A 274 13.19 12.05 13.40
C ALA A 274 12.31 12.52 14.56
N GLU A 275 11.93 13.80 14.55
CA GLU A 275 11.08 14.39 15.59
C GLU A 275 10.13 15.43 15.00
N GLN A 276 8.94 15.54 15.59
CA GLN A 276 7.99 16.61 15.36
C GLN A 276 7.59 17.24 16.71
N VAL A 277 7.72 18.55 16.83
CA VAL A 277 7.34 19.34 18.01
C VAL A 277 6.00 20.04 17.73
N PHE A 278 5.14 20.11 18.75
CA PHE A 278 3.86 20.81 18.70
C PHE A 278 3.90 22.07 19.56
N ASP A 279 3.65 23.22 18.95
CA ASP A 279 3.53 24.48 19.68
C ASP A 279 2.16 24.56 20.37
N ALA A 280 2.17 24.76 21.69
CA ALA A 280 0.97 24.86 22.51
C ALA A 280 0.04 26.03 22.09
N GLU A 281 0.59 27.12 21.53
CA GLU A 281 -0.19 28.26 21.04
C GLU A 281 -0.81 28.03 19.66
N ALA A 282 -0.13 27.32 18.74
CA ALA A 282 -0.63 27.05 17.40
C ALA A 282 -1.82 26.05 17.38
N ALA A 283 -1.86 25.12 18.35
CA ALA A 283 -2.94 24.14 18.49
C ALA A 283 -4.27 24.77 18.95
N LEU A 284 -4.22 25.86 19.72
CA LEU A 284 -5.41 26.58 20.19
C LEU A 284 -5.99 27.48 19.08
N SER A 285 -5.15 28.08 18.23
CA SER A 285 -5.62 28.88 17.07
C SER A 285 -6.27 28.04 15.98
N SER A 286 -5.83 26.79 15.79
CA SER A 286 -6.40 25.86 14.79
C SER A 286 -7.67 25.16 15.28
N ALA A 287 -7.90 25.07 16.60
CA ALA A 287 -9.16 24.61 17.17
C ALA A 287 -10.28 25.67 17.13
N SER A 288 -9.93 26.96 17.17
CA SER A 288 -10.91 28.07 17.11
C SER A 288 -11.36 28.46 15.69
N SER A 289 -10.73 27.96 14.62
CA SER A 289 -11.15 28.26 13.24
C SER A 289 -12.22 27.31 12.68
N LEU A 290 -12.74 26.38 13.49
CA LEU A 290 -13.90 25.54 13.15
C LEU A 290 -15.21 26.21 13.57
N ALA A 291 -15.49 27.38 12.98
CA ALA A 291 -16.84 27.92 12.89
C ALA A 291 -17.32 27.73 11.43
N PRO A 292 -18.57 27.30 11.18
CA PRO A 292 -19.03 27.03 9.82
C PRO A 292 -19.18 28.37 9.10
N ALA A 293 -18.32 28.63 8.11
CA ALA A 293 -18.60 29.66 7.12
C ALA A 293 -19.68 29.11 6.16
N SER A 294 -20.94 29.28 6.55
CA SER A 294 -22.08 29.15 5.65
C SER A 294 -21.99 30.25 4.58
N ALA A 295 -21.42 29.93 3.41
CA ALA A 295 -21.52 30.79 2.25
C ALA A 295 -22.77 30.43 1.44
N LEU A 296 -23.89 31.06 1.80
CA LEU A 296 -24.99 31.31 0.88
C LEU A 296 -24.51 32.33 -0.17
N ALA A 297 -24.31 31.89 -1.41
CA ALA A 297 -24.28 32.77 -2.57
C ALA A 297 -24.92 32.05 -3.76
N ALA A 298 -26.16 32.43 -4.04
CA ALA A 298 -26.91 31.99 -5.21
C ALA A 298 -26.24 32.50 -6.51
N PRO A 299 -26.17 31.72 -7.59
CA PRO A 299 -25.76 32.24 -8.89
C PRO A 299 -26.92 33.02 -9.52
N SER A 300 -26.75 34.33 -9.64
CA SER A 300 -27.62 35.20 -10.43
C SER A 300 -27.36 34.99 -11.92
N ALA A 301 -28.43 34.80 -12.67
CA ALA A 301 -28.46 34.68 -14.11
C ALA A 301 -28.04 35.99 -14.82
N ALA A 302 -27.26 35.86 -15.90
CA ALA A 302 -27.26 36.81 -17.01
C ALA A 302 -26.81 36.11 -18.31
N THR A 303 -27.78 36.00 -19.22
CA THR A 303 -27.74 35.49 -20.60
C THR A 303 -26.82 36.30 -21.52
N PRO A 304 -26.23 35.70 -22.56
CA PRO A 304 -26.70 35.98 -23.94
C PRO A 304 -26.82 34.68 -24.77
N ALA A 305 -27.99 34.42 -25.35
CA ALA A 305 -28.40 34.79 -26.71
C ALA A 305 -27.85 33.84 -27.79
N SER A 306 -28.80 33.05 -28.29
CA SER A 306 -28.76 32.09 -29.38
C SER A 306 -28.56 32.72 -30.77
N ARG A 307 -27.88 32.00 -31.67
CA ARG A 307 -28.09 31.99 -33.14
C ARG A 307 -27.42 30.76 -33.75
N THR A 308 -28.19 29.67 -33.93
CA THR A 308 -28.80 29.19 -35.19
C THR A 308 -27.81 28.66 -36.22
N SER A 309 -27.84 27.32 -36.35
CA SER A 309 -27.42 26.53 -37.49
C SER A 309 -28.02 27.04 -38.81
N ARG A 310 -27.22 27.04 -39.87
CA ARG A 310 -27.71 26.94 -41.25
C ARG A 310 -26.58 26.42 -42.16
N ASP A 311 -26.69 25.14 -42.54
CA ASP A 311 -26.24 24.64 -43.85
C ASP A 311 -27.32 25.05 -44.88
N PRO A 312 -27.00 25.30 -46.18
CA PRO A 312 -26.59 24.21 -47.08
C PRO A 312 -25.72 24.54 -48.33
N SER A 313 -25.01 23.50 -48.82
CA SER A 313 -24.83 23.01 -50.21
C SER A 313 -24.36 23.87 -51.41
N SER A 314 -23.58 23.17 -52.26
CA SER A 314 -23.30 23.32 -53.71
C SER A 314 -22.11 24.22 -54.10
N ALA A 315 -21.31 23.97 -55.15
CA ALA A 315 -21.00 22.86 -56.07
C ALA A 315 -19.85 23.32 -56.99
N ALA A 316 -19.32 22.40 -57.81
CA ALA A 316 -18.36 22.53 -58.92
C ALA A 316 -16.86 22.48 -58.52
N ALA A 317 -16.10 21.40 -58.80
CA ALA A 317 -15.79 20.72 -60.06
C ALA A 317 -14.80 21.51 -60.94
N GLU A 318 -13.57 21.03 -61.02
CA GLU A 318 -12.89 20.88 -62.29
C GLU A 318 -11.87 19.74 -62.22
N ASP A 319 -11.69 19.14 -63.38
CA ASP A 319 -11.34 17.76 -63.64
C ASP A 319 -9.93 17.72 -64.28
N ILE A 320 -9.42 16.50 -64.47
CA ILE A 320 -8.46 16.09 -65.52
C ILE A 320 -6.97 15.85 -65.16
N ASP A 321 -6.63 14.58 -65.46
CA ASP A 321 -5.42 13.95 -66.00
C ASP A 321 -4.39 13.21 -65.13
N VAL A 322 -4.34 11.91 -65.42
CA VAL A 322 -3.32 10.89 -65.14
C VAL A 322 -2.68 10.54 -66.50
N PRO A 323 -1.34 10.36 -66.59
CA PRO A 323 -0.76 9.02 -66.82
C PRO A 323 0.51 8.80 -65.95
N SER A 324 0.80 7.63 -65.38
CA SER A 324 1.22 6.34 -65.98
C SER A 324 2.69 6.26 -66.40
N SER A 325 3.27 5.07 -66.15
CA SER A 325 4.56 4.49 -66.61
C SER A 325 5.83 4.94 -65.87
N ALA A 326 6.53 4.09 -65.11
CA ALA A 326 7.26 2.84 -65.41
C ALA A 326 8.77 3.09 -65.68
N ASP A 327 9.59 2.58 -64.76
CA ASP A 327 10.96 2.11 -64.95
C ASP A 327 11.05 1.12 -66.15
N PRO A 328 12.21 0.91 -66.82
CA PRO A 328 13.29 0.14 -66.17
C PRO A 328 14.76 0.27 -66.69
N ALA A 329 15.67 -0.26 -65.84
CA ALA A 329 16.81 -1.16 -66.13
C ALA A 329 18.08 -0.70 -66.89
N ALA A 330 19.21 -0.82 -66.15
CA ALA A 330 20.39 -1.70 -66.36
C ALA A 330 21.22 -1.67 -67.67
N LEU A 331 22.57 -1.64 -67.47
CA LEU A 331 23.67 -2.42 -68.10
C LEU A 331 24.97 -1.58 -68.01
N ALA A 332 25.96 -1.93 -67.17
CA ALA A 332 27.03 -2.93 -67.37
C ALA A 332 28.09 -2.54 -68.42
N ALA A 333 29.35 -2.36 -67.97
CA ALA A 333 30.62 -2.74 -68.62
C ALA A 333 31.78 -2.12 -67.82
N GLU A 334 32.63 -2.94 -67.17
CA GLU A 334 34.04 -3.20 -67.58
C GLU A 334 35.01 -2.13 -67.04
N SER A 335 36.28 -2.35 -66.70
CA SER A 335 37.18 -3.47 -66.40
C SER A 335 38.52 -2.75 -66.09
N GLY A 336 39.40 -3.30 -65.23
CA GLY A 336 40.65 -2.60 -64.94
C GLY A 336 41.52 -3.25 -63.87
N LEU A 337 42.36 -4.17 -64.34
CA LEU A 337 43.44 -4.84 -63.60
C LEU A 337 44.49 -3.87 -63.05
N ALA A 338 45.07 -4.19 -61.88
CA ALA A 338 46.52 -4.31 -61.64
C ALA A 338 46.73 -4.70 -60.16
N GLN A 339 47.07 -5.96 -59.84
CA GLN A 339 48.42 -6.52 -59.74
C GLN A 339 49.22 -5.99 -58.53
N GLU A 340 49.33 -6.82 -57.48
CA GLU A 340 50.38 -6.75 -56.45
C GLU A 340 51.76 -7.08 -57.06
N PRO A 341 52.86 -6.84 -56.32
CA PRO A 341 53.46 -7.97 -55.62
C PRO A 341 54.07 -7.70 -54.23
N HIS A 342 53.90 -8.69 -53.36
CA HIS A 342 54.86 -9.36 -52.47
C HIS A 342 56.12 -8.64 -51.96
N ASP A 343 56.32 -8.72 -50.64
CA ASP A 343 57.43 -9.42 -49.96
C ASP A 343 57.36 -9.12 -48.45
N ALA A 344 57.94 -9.84 -47.48
CA ALA A 344 58.15 -11.25 -47.16
C ALA A 344 58.90 -11.25 -45.81
N SER A 345 58.62 -12.23 -44.93
CA SER A 345 59.43 -12.71 -43.79
C SER A 345 59.61 -11.76 -42.58
N ALA A 346 59.32 -12.10 -41.32
CA ALA A 346 59.53 -13.29 -40.46
C ALA A 346 60.70 -13.12 -39.48
N ALA A 347 60.51 -13.74 -38.31
CA ALA A 347 61.43 -14.07 -37.22
C ALA A 347 61.64 -13.01 -36.13
N GLU A 348 61.88 -13.32 -34.84
CA GLU A 348 61.67 -14.46 -33.93
C GLU A 348 62.38 -14.05 -32.61
N VAL A 349 62.03 -14.70 -31.49
CA VAL A 349 62.87 -14.95 -30.29
C VAL A 349 62.88 -13.94 -29.11
N ALA A 350 62.64 -14.56 -27.94
CA ALA A 350 63.21 -14.35 -26.59
C ALA A 350 62.39 -13.63 -25.50
N ALA A 351 61.84 -14.47 -24.61
CA ALA A 351 61.84 -14.26 -23.17
C ALA A 351 63.27 -14.31 -22.60
N PRO A 352 63.50 -13.89 -21.34
CA PRO A 352 63.55 -14.90 -20.28
C PRO A 352 62.96 -14.48 -18.91
N GLU A 353 63.01 -15.45 -18.02
CA GLU A 353 62.35 -15.65 -16.74
C GLU A 353 62.96 -14.93 -15.52
N SER A 354 62.20 -15.01 -14.42
CA SER A 354 62.61 -15.37 -13.04
C SER A 354 62.93 -14.26 -12.04
N GLY A 355 62.46 -14.46 -10.81
CA GLY A 355 63.06 -13.85 -9.61
C GLY A 355 62.08 -13.47 -8.49
N ALA A 356 61.73 -14.44 -7.64
CA ALA A 356 61.05 -14.24 -6.35
C ALA A 356 61.89 -13.44 -5.33
N ARG A 357 61.23 -12.78 -4.35
CA ARG A 357 61.56 -12.84 -2.90
C ARG A 357 60.65 -12.00 -2.01
N ASP A 358 60.44 -12.55 -0.82
CA ASP A 358 59.72 -12.07 0.36
C ASP A 358 60.23 -10.75 0.95
N ALA A 359 59.35 -10.01 1.65
CA ALA A 359 59.49 -9.68 3.08
C ALA A 359 58.53 -8.56 3.52
N ALA A 360 57.75 -8.83 4.58
CA ALA A 360 57.08 -7.82 5.40
C ALA A 360 58.10 -7.04 6.27
N PRO A 361 57.73 -5.85 6.77
CA PRO A 361 57.55 -5.74 8.23
C PRO A 361 56.44 -4.76 8.67
N ALA A 362 56.01 -4.93 9.92
CA ALA A 362 55.28 -3.96 10.75
C ALA A 362 56.02 -3.85 12.11
N PRO A 363 55.60 -2.98 13.05
CA PRO A 363 55.51 -1.53 12.99
C PRO A 363 56.35 -0.87 14.12
N ALA A 364 56.62 0.44 14.05
CA ALA A 364 57.28 1.19 15.13
C ALA A 364 56.38 2.31 15.66
N GLN A 365 56.18 2.31 16.98
CA GLN A 365 55.55 3.36 17.78
C GLN A 365 56.62 4.31 18.35
N ALA A 366 56.34 5.62 18.38
CA ALA A 366 56.85 6.64 19.32
C ALA A 366 56.12 7.96 19.01
N SER A 367 55.13 8.39 19.80
CA SER A 367 55.26 9.28 20.98
C SER A 367 55.81 10.69 20.68
N ALA A 368 54.94 11.71 20.74
CA ALA A 368 55.15 12.93 21.53
C ALA A 368 53.94 13.86 21.39
N ALA A 369 53.42 14.28 22.54
CA ALA A 369 52.31 15.20 22.71
C ALA A 369 52.78 16.67 22.79
N SER A 370 51.81 17.56 22.55
CA SER A 370 51.60 18.85 23.21
C SER A 370 51.90 20.14 22.42
N ALA A 371 50.82 20.72 21.88
CA ALA A 371 50.52 22.16 21.81
C ALA A 371 49.02 22.29 21.42
N VAL A 372 48.11 22.22 22.39
CA VAL A 372 47.46 23.35 23.11
C VAL A 372 46.36 24.03 22.28
N ASP A 373 45.14 23.66 22.66
CA ASP A 373 43.93 24.49 22.83
C ASP A 373 43.74 25.69 21.91
N THR A 374 42.86 25.50 20.91
CA THR A 374 41.87 26.51 20.45
C THR A 374 40.85 25.94 19.45
N ALA A 375 41.00 24.71 18.97
CA ALA A 375 40.06 24.11 17.98
C ALA A 375 38.79 23.46 18.57
N SER A 376 38.78 23.12 19.87
CA SER A 376 37.77 22.23 20.48
C SER A 376 36.51 22.93 21.03
N ALA A 377 36.40 24.26 20.89
CA ALA A 377 35.18 25.02 21.18
C ALA A 377 34.37 25.31 19.89
N GLN A 378 35.03 25.44 18.74
CA GLN A 378 34.37 25.67 17.45
C GLN A 378 33.80 24.36 16.87
N GLU A 379 34.48 23.22 17.05
CA GLU A 379 33.99 21.89 16.63
C GLU A 379 32.80 21.36 17.47
N ARG A 380 32.53 21.95 18.64
CA ARG A 380 31.28 21.67 19.40
C ARG A 380 30.13 22.59 19.04
N ALA A 381 30.40 23.74 18.39
CA ALA A 381 29.37 24.64 17.87
C ALA A 381 28.92 24.22 16.45
N ASP A 382 29.85 23.70 15.63
CA ASP A 382 29.56 23.26 14.26
C ASP A 382 28.95 21.84 14.18
N ALA A 383 29.03 21.03 15.25
CA ALA A 383 28.30 19.76 15.36
C ALA A 383 26.79 19.90 15.64
N THR A 384 26.31 21.14 15.83
CA THR A 384 24.89 21.51 16.02
C THR A 384 24.25 22.14 14.80
N SER A 385 24.98 22.28 13.69
CA SER A 385 24.44 22.80 12.43
C SER A 385 24.20 21.64 11.44
N GLN A 386 22.94 21.41 11.09
CA GLN A 386 22.46 20.46 10.08
C GLN A 386 22.63 18.95 10.39
N ARG A 387 21.92 18.49 11.43
CA ARG A 387 21.10 17.28 11.23
C ARG A 387 19.82 17.73 10.56
N ASP A 388 19.64 17.43 9.27
CA ASP A 388 18.35 17.54 8.59
C ASP A 388 17.35 16.55 9.22
N LEU A 389 16.84 16.92 10.39
CA LEU A 389 15.65 16.33 10.99
C LEU A 389 14.48 16.83 10.14
N GLY A 390 14.06 16.01 9.18
CA GLY A 390 12.98 16.35 8.25
C GLY A 390 11.67 16.57 8.98
N ALA A 391 11.39 17.82 9.34
CA ALA A 391 10.07 18.26 9.78
C ALA A 391 9.23 18.55 8.54
N THR A 392 8.04 17.94 8.44
CA THR A 392 7.05 18.25 7.41
C THR A 392 5.73 18.70 8.00
N ALA A 393 5.07 19.62 7.27
CA ALA A 393 3.94 20.45 7.67
C ALA A 393 2.76 19.71 8.33
N SER A 394 2.28 20.28 9.44
CA SER A 394 1.05 19.90 10.13
C SER A 394 -0.17 20.27 9.29
N SER A 395 -0.84 19.28 8.71
CA SER A 395 -2.20 19.47 8.17
C SER A 395 -3.18 18.51 8.87
N ARG A 396 -4.15 19.12 9.58
CA ARG A 396 -5.18 18.56 10.47
C ARG A 396 -4.71 18.20 11.88
N ALA A 397 -5.48 18.68 12.86
CA ALA A 397 -5.27 18.47 14.28
C ALA A 397 -4.97 16.99 14.60
N GLY A 398 -3.74 16.71 15.02
CA GLY A 398 -3.30 15.41 15.52
C GLY A 398 -2.61 14.48 14.52
N VAL A 399 -2.32 14.87 13.27
CA VAL A 399 -1.52 14.02 12.36
C VAL A 399 -0.03 14.37 12.42
N VAL A 400 0.81 13.34 12.48
CA VAL A 400 2.27 13.38 12.54
C VAL A 400 2.84 12.70 11.30
N TYR A 401 3.86 13.29 10.69
CA TYR A 401 4.64 12.68 9.60
C TYR A 401 6.12 12.76 9.94
N LEU A 402 6.78 11.61 10.03
CA LEU A 402 8.20 11.47 10.36
C LEU A 402 8.92 10.69 9.26
N ARG A 403 10.15 11.09 8.97
CA ARG A 403 10.97 10.46 7.92
C ARG A 403 12.38 10.17 8.42
N ALA A 404 12.86 8.95 8.18
CA ALA A 404 14.22 8.54 8.52
C ALA A 404 14.89 7.76 7.38
N PRO A 405 16.21 7.88 7.15
CA PRO A 405 16.89 7.08 6.13
C PRO A 405 17.04 5.62 6.55
N ALA A 406 16.91 4.70 5.59
CA ALA A 406 17.20 3.28 5.77
C ALA A 406 18.71 3.01 5.64
N ARG A 407 19.42 2.97 6.78
CA ARG A 407 20.90 2.95 6.82
C ARG A 407 21.55 1.57 6.86
N ALA A 408 20.79 0.52 7.19
CA ALA A 408 21.31 -0.84 7.35
C ALA A 408 20.28 -1.86 6.89
N THR A 409 20.75 -2.95 6.28
CA THR A 409 19.90 -4.05 5.83
C THR A 409 19.41 -4.91 6.99
N GLY A 410 18.29 -5.61 6.78
CA GLY A 410 17.65 -6.48 7.75
C GLY A 410 16.41 -5.87 8.40
N ALA A 411 15.87 -6.56 9.39
CA ALA A 411 14.66 -6.14 10.11
C ALA A 411 15.01 -5.06 11.16
N LEU A 412 14.76 -3.79 10.82
CA LEU A 412 15.03 -2.63 11.67
C LEU A 412 13.87 -2.42 12.66
N PRO A 413 14.08 -2.64 13.97
CA PRO A 413 13.07 -2.26 14.97
C PRO A 413 13.08 -0.74 15.17
N LEU A 414 11.88 -0.17 15.19
CA LEU A 414 11.62 1.25 15.36
C LEU A 414 10.57 1.46 16.44
N ARG A 415 10.67 2.58 17.15
CA ARG A 415 9.70 3.00 18.16
C ARG A 415 9.24 4.42 17.86
N LEU A 416 7.94 4.59 17.69
CA LEU A 416 7.29 5.90 17.71
C LEU A 416 6.92 6.24 19.16
N ARG A 417 7.29 7.41 19.66
CA ARG A 417 7.06 7.82 21.05
C ARG A 417 6.48 9.23 21.13
N ALA A 418 5.35 9.39 21.80
CA ALA A 418 4.77 10.69 22.12
C ALA A 418 5.14 11.11 23.55
N LEU A 419 5.56 12.36 23.72
CA LEU A 419 5.99 12.92 25.00
C LEU A 419 5.16 14.15 25.38
N ASP A 420 4.96 14.38 26.68
CA ASP A 420 4.42 15.63 27.21
C ASP A 420 5.53 16.67 27.48
N GLY A 421 5.14 17.80 28.08
CA GLY A 421 6.06 18.90 28.40
C GLY A 421 7.06 18.57 29.50
N ASP A 422 6.79 17.53 30.30
CA ASP A 422 7.67 17.01 31.34
C ASP A 422 8.56 15.86 30.82
N GLU A 423 8.59 15.65 29.51
CA GLU A 423 9.25 14.52 28.82
C GLU A 423 8.76 13.13 29.26
N ARG A 424 7.55 13.04 29.84
CA ARG A 424 6.94 11.75 30.15
C ARG A 424 6.34 11.14 28.88
N THR A 425 6.52 9.83 28.73
CA THR A 425 5.89 9.09 27.62
C THR A 425 4.39 9.01 27.81
N LEU A 426 3.66 9.64 26.88
CA LEU A 426 2.21 9.58 26.81
C LEU A 426 1.72 8.31 26.13
N ASP A 427 2.40 7.91 25.05
CA ASP A 427 2.13 6.68 24.31
C ASP A 427 3.35 6.27 23.49
N ALA A 428 3.45 4.99 23.13
CA ALA A 428 4.50 4.47 22.28
C ALA A 428 3.99 3.33 21.39
N TYR A 429 4.50 3.29 20.16
CA TYR A 429 4.16 2.29 19.16
C TYR A 429 5.43 1.67 18.58
N ASP A 430 5.62 0.38 18.83
CA ASP A 430 6.76 -0.40 18.34
C ASP A 430 6.43 -1.09 17.02
N PHE A 431 7.34 -1.03 16.05
CA PHE A 431 7.16 -1.65 14.74
C PHE A 431 8.50 -2.03 14.10
N ARG A 432 8.45 -2.69 12.95
CA ARG A 432 9.63 -3.13 12.20
C ARG A 432 9.49 -2.80 10.73
N VAL A 433 10.58 -2.37 10.14
CA VAL A 433 10.71 -2.18 8.69
C VAL A 433 11.81 -3.10 8.20
N GLU A 434 11.52 -3.88 7.16
CA GLU A 434 12.48 -4.77 6.53
C GLU A 434 13.25 -4.01 5.45
N VAL A 435 14.54 -3.76 5.72
CA VAL A 435 15.42 -3.05 4.78
C VAL A 435 16.15 -4.08 3.93
N THR A 436 15.82 -4.12 2.64
CA THR A 436 16.44 -5.04 1.69
C THR A 436 17.60 -4.36 0.97
N PRO A 437 18.71 -5.06 0.66
CA PRO A 437 19.75 -4.48 -0.18
C PRO A 437 19.17 -4.16 -1.57
N PRO A 438 19.55 -3.05 -2.22
CA PRO A 438 19.22 -2.83 -3.62
C PRO A 438 19.77 -4.01 -4.43
N ARG A 439 18.93 -4.58 -5.29
CA ARG A 439 19.39 -5.61 -6.22
C ARG A 439 20.18 -4.92 -7.32
N ALA A 440 21.48 -5.20 -7.39
CA ALA A 440 22.29 -4.82 -8.54
C ALA A 440 21.75 -5.53 -9.79
N PRO A 441 21.22 -4.80 -10.80
CA PRO A 441 20.81 -5.40 -12.06
C PRO A 441 21.98 -6.13 -12.72
N LYS A 442 21.70 -7.33 -13.23
CA LYS A 442 22.64 -8.07 -14.08
C LYS A 442 22.54 -7.56 -15.50
N VAL A 443 23.59 -6.89 -15.97
CA VAL A 443 23.62 -6.21 -17.27
C VAL A 443 24.71 -6.82 -18.15
N LEU A 444 24.37 -7.16 -19.39
CA LEU A 444 25.34 -7.55 -20.41
C LEU A 444 25.32 -6.54 -21.56
N LEU A 445 26.49 -5.98 -21.88
CA LEU A 445 26.72 -5.17 -23.08
C LEU A 445 27.37 -6.01 -24.19
N LEU A 446 26.76 -6.07 -25.38
CA LEU A 446 27.43 -6.49 -26.62
C LEU A 446 27.70 -5.30 -27.54
N ALA A 447 28.98 -5.02 -27.75
CA ALA A 447 29.43 -3.99 -28.67
C ALA A 447 30.23 -4.59 -29.84
N ALA A 448 30.12 -3.97 -31.00
CA ALA A 448 30.80 -4.40 -32.21
C ALA A 448 32.22 -3.84 -32.35
N ALA A 449 32.61 -2.87 -31.51
CA ALA A 449 33.96 -2.33 -31.43
C ALA A 449 34.22 -1.67 -30.07
N PRO A 450 35.47 -1.64 -29.59
CA PRO A 450 35.84 -0.84 -28.42
C PRO A 450 35.77 0.66 -28.76
N GLY A 451 35.31 1.48 -27.83
CA GLY A 451 35.21 2.93 -28.04
C GLY A 451 35.11 3.72 -26.73
N PRO A 452 35.14 5.06 -26.81
CA PRO A 452 35.00 5.93 -25.64
C PRO A 452 33.68 5.67 -24.89
N GLU A 453 32.60 5.44 -25.63
CA GLU A 453 31.28 5.17 -25.05
C GLU A 453 31.25 3.87 -24.24
N THR A 454 31.78 2.77 -24.79
CA THR A 454 31.79 1.47 -24.09
C THR A 454 32.69 1.50 -22.85
N ARG A 455 33.77 2.29 -22.88
CA ARG A 455 34.62 2.53 -21.70
C ARG A 455 33.91 3.37 -20.63
N ALA A 456 33.26 4.46 -21.01
CA ALA A 456 32.52 5.33 -20.08
C ALA A 456 31.37 4.56 -19.43
N LEU A 457 30.61 3.79 -20.20
CA LEU A 457 29.49 3.01 -19.72
C LEU A 457 29.93 1.93 -18.74
N ARG A 458 31.00 1.19 -19.08
CA ARG A 458 31.56 0.17 -18.17
C ARG A 458 32.04 0.79 -16.85
N ARG A 459 32.72 1.94 -16.91
CA ARG A 459 33.21 2.63 -15.71
C ARG A 459 32.03 3.06 -14.83
N TRP A 460 31.06 3.76 -15.40
CA TRP A 460 29.87 4.20 -14.68
C TRP A 460 29.10 3.00 -14.09
N ALA A 461 28.93 1.91 -14.85
CA ALA A 461 28.19 0.75 -14.38
C ALA A 461 28.84 0.12 -13.14
N VAL A 462 30.17 0.03 -13.12
CA VAL A 462 30.93 -0.45 -11.95
C VAL A 462 30.81 0.53 -10.78
N ASP A 463 30.96 1.84 -11.03
CA ASP A 463 30.83 2.88 -10.01
C ASP A 463 29.40 2.93 -9.41
N ALA A 464 28.38 2.63 -10.21
CA ALA A 464 26.97 2.53 -9.81
C ALA A 464 26.61 1.19 -9.14
N GLY A 465 27.55 0.24 -9.04
CA GLY A 465 27.34 -1.05 -8.39
C GLY A 465 26.51 -2.06 -9.19
N LEU A 466 26.42 -1.92 -10.52
CA LEU A 466 25.77 -2.90 -11.40
C LEU A 466 26.61 -4.19 -11.51
N ASP A 467 25.95 -5.36 -11.63
CA ASP A 467 26.62 -6.60 -12.05
C ASP A 467 26.75 -6.57 -13.58
N PHE A 468 27.85 -5.98 -14.07
CA PHE A 468 28.02 -5.57 -15.47
C PHE A 468 29.08 -6.40 -16.19
N ASP A 469 28.68 -7.14 -17.23
CA ASP A 469 29.57 -7.80 -18.19
C ASP A 469 29.56 -7.07 -19.54
N SER A 470 30.69 -7.07 -20.25
CA SER A 470 30.80 -6.47 -21.58
C SER A 470 31.59 -7.38 -22.52
N ARG A 471 31.00 -7.75 -23.65
CA ARG A 471 31.67 -8.49 -24.72
C ARG A 471 31.79 -7.59 -25.95
N ILE A 472 33.03 -7.40 -26.38
CA ILE A 472 33.36 -6.52 -27.49
C ILE A 472 33.98 -7.37 -28.60
N GLN A 473 33.39 -7.31 -29.79
CA GLN A 473 33.95 -7.94 -30.98
C GLN A 473 35.05 -7.04 -31.56
N PHE A 474 36.26 -7.58 -31.77
CA PHE A 474 37.35 -6.87 -32.46
C PHE A 474 37.39 -7.21 -33.95
N ALA A 475 37.10 -8.47 -34.26
CA ALA A 475 37.04 -9.02 -35.61
C ALA A 475 36.06 -10.21 -35.64
N PRO A 476 35.62 -10.69 -36.81
CA PRO A 476 34.86 -11.94 -36.91
C PRO A 476 35.58 -13.06 -36.14
N GLY A 477 34.89 -13.70 -35.19
CA GLY A 477 35.46 -14.75 -34.33
C GLY A 477 36.38 -14.30 -33.19
N LEU A 478 36.79 -13.02 -33.13
CA LEU A 478 37.64 -12.49 -32.07
C LEU A 478 36.83 -11.59 -31.13
N VAL A 479 36.56 -12.10 -29.93
CA VAL A 479 35.81 -11.42 -28.88
C VAL A 479 36.72 -11.20 -27.66
N GLN A 480 36.62 -10.01 -27.06
CA GLN A 480 37.34 -9.70 -25.82
C GLN A 480 37.02 -10.73 -24.73
N GLY A 481 38.06 -11.30 -24.11
CA GLY A 481 37.90 -12.24 -22.99
C GLY A 481 37.56 -13.69 -23.37
N GLY A 482 37.65 -14.07 -24.66
CA GLY A 482 37.52 -15.47 -25.09
C GLY A 482 36.12 -16.08 -24.98
N ARG A 483 35.09 -15.25 -24.76
CA ARG A 483 33.69 -15.69 -24.70
C ARG A 483 33.04 -15.74 -26.07
N VAL A 484 32.02 -16.59 -26.23
CA VAL A 484 31.14 -16.56 -27.41
C VAL A 484 30.35 -15.25 -27.43
N LEU A 485 30.27 -14.61 -28.60
CA LEU A 485 29.59 -13.32 -28.77
C LEU A 485 28.10 -13.41 -28.41
N ALA A 486 27.41 -14.42 -28.95
CA ALA A 486 26.00 -14.68 -28.66
C ALA A 486 25.85 -15.36 -27.29
N PRO A 487 25.08 -14.79 -26.35
CA PRO A 487 24.79 -15.44 -25.08
C PRO A 487 23.85 -16.65 -25.26
N SER A 488 23.97 -17.63 -24.37
CA SER A 488 23.03 -18.76 -24.33
C SER A 488 21.66 -18.33 -23.79
N THR A 489 20.63 -19.16 -23.98
CA THR A 489 19.31 -18.90 -23.38
C THR A 489 19.38 -18.84 -21.86
N GLU A 490 20.20 -19.68 -21.22
CA GLU A 490 20.41 -19.67 -19.77
C GLU A 490 21.10 -18.38 -19.30
N GLU A 491 22.10 -17.90 -20.04
CA GLU A 491 22.72 -16.60 -19.76
C GLU A 491 21.69 -15.47 -19.89
N LEU A 492 20.90 -15.44 -20.97
CA LEU A 492 19.85 -14.44 -21.18
C LEU A 492 18.76 -14.47 -20.10
N ALA A 493 18.35 -15.65 -19.65
CA ALA A 493 17.35 -15.80 -18.59
C ALA A 493 17.83 -15.26 -17.24
N ALA A 494 19.15 -15.31 -16.98
CA ALA A 494 19.76 -14.78 -15.76
C ALA A 494 19.99 -13.26 -15.78
N LEU A 495 19.89 -12.61 -16.94
CA LEU A 495 20.09 -11.17 -17.09
C LEU A 495 18.82 -10.37 -16.74
N ASP A 496 19.05 -9.20 -16.16
CA ASP A 496 18.02 -8.20 -15.94
C ASP A 496 17.94 -7.23 -17.14
N LEU A 497 19.08 -6.89 -17.76
CA LEU A 497 19.14 -6.03 -18.94
C LEU A 497 20.21 -6.50 -19.93
N PHE A 498 19.88 -6.47 -21.21
CA PHE A 498 20.78 -6.75 -22.31
C PHE A 498 20.91 -5.51 -23.21
N ILE A 499 22.11 -4.94 -23.29
CA ILE A 499 22.42 -3.78 -24.14
C ILE A 499 23.18 -4.30 -25.35
N ILE A 500 22.72 -3.99 -26.56
CA ILE A 500 23.35 -4.47 -27.79
C ILE A 500 23.44 -3.35 -28.83
N GLU A 501 24.58 -3.26 -29.53
CA GLU A 501 24.75 -2.35 -30.66
C GLU A 501 24.14 -2.91 -31.96
N GLU A 502 23.79 -2.04 -32.91
CA GLU A 502 23.11 -2.43 -34.14
C GLU A 502 23.89 -3.43 -35.02
N ARG A 503 25.22 -3.34 -35.01
CA ARG A 503 26.08 -4.29 -35.72
C ARG A 503 26.15 -5.64 -35.03
N ALA A 504 26.23 -5.65 -33.69
CA ALA A 504 26.23 -6.87 -32.90
C ALA A 504 24.89 -7.61 -33.02
N TRP A 505 23.77 -6.86 -33.07
CA TRP A 505 22.43 -7.40 -33.37
C TRP A 505 22.38 -8.10 -34.74
N GLY A 506 23.00 -7.49 -35.75
CA GLY A 506 23.16 -8.10 -37.07
C GLY A 506 23.93 -9.43 -37.02
N ALA A 507 25.02 -9.49 -36.23
CA ALA A 507 25.93 -10.62 -36.13
C ALA A 507 25.35 -11.84 -35.38
N LEU A 508 24.27 -11.69 -34.59
CA LEU A 508 23.60 -12.80 -33.91
C LEU A 508 22.93 -13.81 -34.86
N GLY A 509 22.68 -13.42 -36.11
CA GLY A 509 21.88 -14.20 -37.05
C GLY A 509 20.41 -14.32 -36.64
N VAL A 510 19.59 -14.96 -37.48
CA VAL A 510 18.13 -15.06 -37.25
C VAL A 510 17.81 -15.85 -35.98
N GLY A 511 18.49 -16.96 -35.74
CA GLY A 511 18.27 -17.81 -34.56
C GLY A 511 18.60 -17.09 -33.25
N GLY A 512 19.77 -16.45 -33.16
CA GLY A 512 20.17 -15.71 -31.96
C GLY A 512 19.24 -14.55 -31.64
N ARG A 513 18.81 -13.79 -32.65
CA ARG A 513 17.81 -12.71 -32.48
C ARG A 513 16.47 -13.24 -31.99
N ALA A 514 16.00 -14.36 -32.55
CA ALA A 514 14.77 -15.00 -32.09
C ALA A 514 14.85 -15.44 -30.62
N THR A 515 15.99 -16.00 -30.18
CA THR A 515 16.22 -16.36 -28.77
C THR A 515 16.18 -15.14 -27.85
N VAL A 516 16.84 -14.03 -28.22
CA VAL A 516 16.81 -12.80 -27.43
C VAL A 516 15.39 -12.26 -27.32
N LEU A 517 14.64 -12.19 -28.42
CA LEU A 517 13.26 -11.71 -28.41
C LEU A 517 12.33 -12.62 -27.59
N ALA A 518 12.54 -13.94 -27.61
CA ALA A 518 11.81 -14.87 -26.76
C ALA A 518 12.07 -14.62 -25.27
N GLU A 519 13.32 -14.32 -24.89
CA GLU A 519 13.64 -13.97 -23.50
C GLU A 519 13.11 -12.60 -23.07
N VAL A 520 12.97 -11.66 -24.00
CA VAL A 520 12.24 -10.41 -23.75
C VAL A 520 10.79 -10.70 -23.40
N GLU A 521 10.10 -11.59 -24.13
CA GLU A 521 8.73 -11.99 -23.77
C GLU A 521 8.66 -12.59 -22.35
N ASN A 522 9.75 -13.22 -21.88
CA ASN A 522 9.90 -13.79 -20.54
C ASN A 522 10.40 -12.80 -19.46
N GLY A 523 10.57 -11.53 -19.76
CA GLY A 523 10.91 -10.49 -18.78
C GLY A 523 12.25 -9.78 -18.97
N LEU A 524 13.09 -10.22 -19.91
CA LEU A 524 14.37 -9.55 -20.16
C LEU A 524 14.15 -8.10 -20.66
N GLY A 525 14.91 -7.17 -20.11
CA GLY A 525 15.09 -5.84 -20.71
C GLY A 525 16.06 -5.91 -21.89
N LEU A 526 15.68 -5.39 -23.05
CA LEU A 526 16.58 -5.24 -24.20
C LEU A 526 16.72 -3.77 -24.58
N LEU A 527 17.94 -3.26 -24.65
CA LEU A 527 18.25 -1.95 -25.20
C LEU A 527 19.06 -2.11 -26.50
N LEU A 528 18.50 -1.70 -27.63
CA LEU A 528 19.26 -1.52 -28.85
C LEU A 528 19.87 -0.11 -28.87
N ARG A 529 21.20 -0.02 -28.92
CA ARG A 529 21.93 1.22 -29.09
C ARG A 529 22.33 1.39 -30.55
N LEU A 530 21.79 2.43 -31.20
CA LEU A 530 22.13 2.76 -32.57
C LEU A 530 23.36 3.66 -32.60
N THR A 531 24.47 3.16 -33.14
CA THR A 531 25.72 3.90 -33.32
C THR A 531 25.93 4.38 -34.75
N ALA A 532 25.18 3.83 -35.70
CA ALA A 532 25.12 4.22 -37.10
C ALA A 532 23.69 4.10 -37.64
N LEU A 533 23.45 4.65 -38.84
CA LEU A 533 22.15 4.53 -39.50
C LEU A 533 21.82 3.04 -39.75
N PRO A 534 20.64 2.57 -39.32
CA PRO A 534 20.21 1.19 -39.53
C PRO A 534 20.21 0.75 -41.00
N ASN A 535 20.48 -0.53 -41.22
CA ASN A 535 20.26 -1.18 -42.51
C ASN A 535 18.76 -1.51 -42.72
N PRO A 536 18.31 -1.74 -43.96
CA PRO A 536 16.89 -2.01 -44.25
C PRO A 536 16.30 -3.22 -43.52
N GLY A 537 17.11 -4.26 -43.29
CA GLY A 537 16.67 -5.46 -42.56
C GLY A 537 16.33 -5.15 -41.10
N LEU A 538 17.21 -4.40 -40.42
CA LEU A 538 16.98 -3.96 -39.04
C LEU A 538 15.76 -3.04 -38.95
N LEU A 539 15.56 -2.14 -39.91
CA LEU A 539 14.37 -1.28 -39.97
C LEU A 539 13.08 -2.10 -40.09
N ALA A 540 13.05 -3.11 -40.97
CA ALA A 540 11.88 -3.98 -41.13
C ALA A 540 11.57 -4.76 -39.83
N GLU A 541 12.60 -5.37 -39.25
CA GLU A 541 12.51 -6.14 -38.00
C GLU A 541 12.02 -5.28 -36.82
N TRP A 542 12.59 -4.09 -36.64
CA TRP A 542 12.23 -3.21 -35.53
C TRP A 542 10.86 -2.54 -35.72
N ARG A 543 10.42 -2.35 -36.97
CA ARG A 543 9.04 -1.94 -37.27
C ARG A 543 8.03 -2.99 -36.83
N GLU A 544 8.32 -4.28 -37.03
CA GLU A 544 7.51 -5.39 -36.49
C GLU A 544 7.58 -5.47 -34.96
N ALA A 545 8.72 -5.10 -34.38
CA ALA A 545 8.86 -4.92 -32.93
C ALA A 545 8.14 -3.67 -32.39
N GLY A 546 7.57 -2.84 -33.28
CA GLY A 546 6.74 -1.70 -32.95
C GLY A 546 7.48 -0.37 -32.84
N PHE A 547 8.67 -0.26 -33.43
CA PHE A 547 9.43 0.97 -33.59
C PHE A 547 9.55 1.33 -35.07
N ALA A 548 8.80 2.33 -35.52
CA ALA A 548 8.98 2.91 -36.85
C ALA A 548 10.16 3.89 -36.79
N ILE A 549 11.26 3.53 -37.46
CA ILE A 549 12.48 4.34 -37.52
C ILE A 549 12.59 4.94 -38.91
N GLU A 550 12.51 6.27 -39.00
CA GLU A 550 12.56 7.02 -40.25
C GLU A 550 13.79 7.92 -40.25
N ARG A 551 14.46 8.05 -41.40
CA ARG A 551 15.56 9.02 -41.55
C ARG A 551 14.98 10.40 -41.76
N VAL A 552 15.57 11.42 -41.12
CA VAL A 552 15.22 12.81 -41.40
C VAL A 552 15.81 13.19 -42.76
N PRO A 553 14.99 13.53 -43.77
CA PRO A 553 15.50 13.84 -45.11
C PRO A 553 16.43 15.06 -45.08
N GLY A 554 17.58 14.96 -45.76
CA GLY A 554 18.53 16.06 -45.88
C GLY A 554 19.46 16.28 -44.68
N GLU A 555 19.26 15.58 -43.56
CA GLU A 555 20.14 15.67 -42.39
C GLU A 555 21.17 14.54 -42.34
N THR A 556 22.46 14.90 -42.26
CA THR A 556 23.58 13.95 -42.12
C THR A 556 24.11 13.85 -40.70
N SER A 557 23.77 14.82 -39.83
CA SER A 557 24.11 14.83 -38.42
C SER A 557 23.07 15.60 -37.64
N ALA A 558 22.70 15.11 -36.46
CA ALA A 558 21.84 15.82 -35.52
C ALA A 558 22.54 15.96 -34.16
N GLN A 559 22.17 17.02 -33.43
CA GLN A 559 22.70 17.29 -32.08
C GLN A 559 21.57 17.42 -31.08
N ALA A 560 21.87 17.13 -29.82
CA ALA A 560 20.96 17.22 -28.70
C ALA A 560 21.68 17.80 -27.48
N ARG A 561 20.92 18.37 -26.55
CA ARG A 561 21.37 18.71 -25.20
C ARG A 561 20.45 18.04 -24.21
N LEU A 562 21.01 17.56 -23.11
CA LEU A 562 20.23 17.09 -21.97
C LEU A 562 19.93 18.27 -21.03
N PRO A 563 18.88 18.18 -20.22
CA PRO A 563 18.68 19.11 -19.10
C PRO A 563 19.96 19.22 -18.26
N GLN A 564 20.21 20.42 -17.72
CA GLN A 564 21.31 20.66 -16.77
C GLN A 564 22.74 20.47 -17.33
N ALA A 565 22.91 20.19 -18.63
CA ALA A 565 24.21 20.11 -19.29
C ALA A 565 24.24 20.92 -20.60
N PRO A 566 25.12 21.94 -20.73
CA PRO A 566 25.23 22.74 -21.96
C PRO A 566 25.92 21.99 -23.10
N THR A 567 26.50 20.82 -22.83
CA THR A 567 27.28 20.02 -23.78
C THR A 567 26.40 19.51 -24.93
N ARG A 568 26.78 19.83 -26.18
CA ARG A 568 26.09 19.30 -27.36
C ARG A 568 26.56 17.90 -27.70
N LEU A 569 25.62 16.96 -27.66
CA LEU A 569 25.80 15.54 -27.96
C LEU A 569 25.35 15.25 -29.39
N ARG A 570 25.98 14.30 -30.05
CA ARG A 570 25.61 13.79 -31.37
C ARG A 570 24.56 12.70 -31.24
N GLN A 571 23.52 12.82 -32.05
CA GLN A 571 22.50 11.81 -32.24
C GLN A 571 22.38 11.46 -33.73
N LEU A 572 21.79 10.31 -34.03
CA LEU A 572 21.46 9.97 -35.41
C LEU A 572 20.32 10.86 -35.93
N PRO A 573 20.34 11.30 -37.20
CA PRO A 573 19.27 12.10 -37.81
C PRO A 573 18.09 11.20 -38.16
N ILE A 574 17.43 10.65 -37.14
CA ILE A 574 16.31 9.74 -37.26
C ILE A 574 15.13 10.22 -36.41
N ARG A 575 13.92 9.94 -36.88
CA ARG A 575 12.68 10.05 -36.12
C ARG A 575 12.22 8.65 -35.75
N VAL A 576 11.95 8.43 -34.48
CA VAL A 576 11.44 7.16 -33.97
C VAL A 576 10.02 7.36 -33.49
N VAL A 577 9.09 6.60 -34.08
CA VAL A 577 7.68 6.60 -33.69
C VAL A 577 7.32 5.22 -33.16
N SER A 578 6.70 5.18 -31.99
CA SER A 578 6.24 3.92 -31.39
C SER A 578 4.96 4.15 -30.61
N ALA A 579 3.92 3.36 -30.93
CA ALA A 579 2.67 3.39 -30.18
C ALA A 579 2.87 2.79 -28.79
N GLN A 580 2.38 3.46 -27.75
CA GLN A 580 2.49 3.03 -26.34
C GLN A 580 3.94 2.94 -25.82
N ALA A 581 4.88 3.63 -26.47
CA ALA A 581 6.21 3.77 -25.92
C ALA A 581 6.26 4.92 -24.90
N ALA A 582 7.00 4.69 -23.81
CA ALA A 582 7.42 5.75 -22.90
C ALA A 582 8.82 6.21 -23.29
N SER A 583 9.12 7.47 -23.03
CA SER A 583 10.45 8.01 -23.24
C SER A 583 11.26 7.84 -21.95
N ALA A 584 12.44 7.25 -22.09
CA ALA A 584 13.37 7.09 -20.97
C ALA A 584 14.24 8.34 -20.78
N VAL A 585 14.50 9.09 -21.87
CA VAL A 585 15.44 10.22 -21.88
C VAL A 585 14.93 11.25 -22.86
N HIS A 586 15.03 12.52 -22.47
CA HIS A 586 14.59 13.64 -23.28
C HIS A 586 15.67 14.72 -23.38
N THR A 587 15.59 15.52 -24.43
CA THR A 587 16.36 16.75 -24.58
C THR A 587 15.90 17.82 -23.59
N ASP A 588 16.68 18.90 -23.48
CA ASP A 588 16.29 20.15 -22.81
C ASP A 588 14.98 20.76 -23.37
N GLN A 589 14.59 20.37 -24.58
CA GLN A 589 13.36 20.79 -25.27
C GLN A 589 12.21 19.78 -25.16
N GLY A 590 12.40 18.66 -24.45
CA GLY A 590 11.38 17.61 -24.28
C GLY A 590 11.29 16.60 -25.43
N GLU A 591 12.09 16.72 -26.49
CA GLU A 591 12.18 15.70 -27.55
C GLU A 591 12.84 14.42 -27.03
N PRO A 592 12.33 13.22 -27.34
CA PRO A 592 12.91 11.96 -26.86
C PRO A 592 14.28 11.69 -27.50
N LEU A 593 15.18 11.06 -26.75
CA LEU A 593 16.47 10.52 -27.23
C LEU A 593 16.58 9.00 -27.05
N ALA A 594 15.70 8.45 -26.20
CA ALA A 594 15.52 7.02 -26.00
C ALA A 594 14.06 6.71 -25.73
N LEU A 595 13.52 5.70 -26.42
CA LEU A 595 12.16 5.22 -26.23
C LEU A 595 12.18 3.77 -25.81
N TRP A 596 11.21 3.37 -25.00
CA TRP A 596 10.98 1.98 -24.67
C TRP A 596 9.51 1.62 -24.65
N ARG A 597 9.20 0.35 -24.86
CA ARG A 597 7.85 -0.20 -24.78
C ARG A 597 7.86 -1.58 -24.11
N ALA A 598 6.74 -1.94 -23.51
CA ALA A 598 6.54 -3.29 -23.00
C ALA A 598 6.40 -4.30 -24.15
N ARG A 599 6.92 -5.51 -23.93
CA ARG A 599 6.74 -6.68 -24.80
C ARG A 599 6.76 -7.95 -23.96
N GLY A 600 5.65 -8.68 -23.93
CA GLY A 600 5.44 -9.77 -22.98
C GLY A 600 5.59 -9.28 -21.54
N LEU A 601 6.43 -9.95 -20.77
CA LEU A 601 6.82 -9.52 -19.41
C LEU A 601 8.00 -8.54 -19.40
N GLY A 602 8.71 -8.38 -20.52
CA GLY A 602 9.92 -7.57 -20.63
C GLY A 602 9.70 -6.22 -21.29
N ARG A 603 10.81 -5.57 -21.63
CA ARG A 603 10.84 -4.22 -22.20
C ARG A 603 11.83 -4.14 -23.35
N LEU A 604 11.40 -3.54 -24.46
CA LEU A 604 12.23 -3.23 -25.62
C LEU A 604 12.53 -1.74 -25.62
N GLY A 605 13.79 -1.37 -25.64
CA GLY A 605 14.29 0.01 -25.69
C GLY A 605 15.16 0.27 -26.92
N LEU A 606 15.14 1.52 -27.37
CA LEU A 606 15.97 2.04 -28.44
C LEU A 606 16.57 3.37 -28.01
N ILE A 607 17.88 3.54 -28.19
CA ILE A 607 18.59 4.81 -28.01
C ILE A 607 19.41 5.15 -29.26
N TRP A 608 19.36 6.43 -29.67
CA TRP A 608 20.08 6.92 -30.86
C TRP A 608 21.02 8.08 -30.57
N LEU A 609 21.33 8.28 -29.29
CA LEU A 609 22.44 9.10 -28.82
C LEU A 609 23.76 8.34 -28.98
N THR A 610 24.75 8.96 -29.60
CA THR A 610 25.96 8.25 -30.06
C THR A 610 27.22 8.50 -29.23
N ASP A 611 27.33 9.67 -28.59
CA ASP A 611 28.55 10.13 -27.91
C ASP A 611 28.28 10.68 -26.49
N SER A 612 27.41 10.00 -25.73
CA SER A 612 27.04 10.43 -24.37
C SER A 612 28.24 10.54 -23.42
N TYR A 613 29.33 9.80 -23.66
CA TYR A 613 30.61 9.90 -22.95
C TYR A 613 31.20 11.32 -22.89
N ARG A 614 30.82 12.19 -23.83
CA ARG A 614 31.28 13.59 -23.85
C ARG A 614 30.78 14.38 -22.64
N LEU A 615 29.68 13.98 -22.01
CA LEU A 615 29.24 14.54 -20.73
C LEU A 615 30.30 14.31 -19.66
N GLN A 616 30.78 13.07 -19.52
CA GLN A 616 31.82 12.74 -18.56
C GLN A 616 33.15 13.43 -18.90
N ALA A 617 33.52 13.48 -20.18
CA ALA A 617 34.71 14.20 -20.64
C ALA A 617 34.63 15.72 -20.39
N ALA A 618 33.43 16.30 -20.40
CA ALA A 618 33.17 17.71 -20.13
C ALA A 618 32.94 18.03 -18.63
N GLY A 619 33.09 17.04 -17.74
CA GLY A 619 32.90 17.22 -16.29
C GLY A 619 31.46 17.07 -15.78
N HIS A 620 30.51 16.74 -16.65
CA HIS A 620 29.10 16.49 -16.30
C HIS A 620 28.85 15.00 -16.00
N GLY A 621 29.65 14.42 -15.10
CA GLY A 621 29.58 13.01 -14.75
C GLY A 621 28.25 12.60 -14.10
N GLU A 622 27.62 13.48 -13.32
CA GLU A 622 26.33 13.19 -12.69
C GLU A 622 25.19 13.12 -13.72
N VAL A 623 25.15 14.03 -14.69
CA VAL A 623 24.15 13.99 -15.79
C VAL A 623 24.34 12.74 -16.66
N TYR A 624 25.60 12.32 -16.88
CA TYR A 624 25.87 11.03 -17.52
C TYR A 624 25.31 9.86 -16.70
N GLY A 625 25.49 9.91 -15.38
CA GLY A 625 25.02 8.86 -14.49
C GLY A 625 23.49 8.80 -14.38
N GLU A 626 22.83 9.95 -14.31
CA GLU A 626 21.37 10.07 -14.33
C GLU A 626 20.79 9.50 -15.63
N LEU A 627 21.33 9.92 -16.78
CA LEU A 627 20.95 9.40 -18.10
C LEU A 627 20.92 7.85 -18.14
N TRP A 628 22.02 7.21 -17.75
CA TRP A 628 22.12 5.76 -17.81
C TRP A 628 21.39 5.07 -16.67
N SER A 629 21.26 5.70 -15.51
CA SER A 629 20.44 5.20 -14.39
C SER A 629 18.97 5.15 -14.77
N GLU A 630 18.45 6.19 -15.42
CA GLU A 630 17.07 6.24 -15.92
C GLU A 630 16.80 5.14 -16.95
N ILE A 631 17.68 4.99 -17.95
CA ILE A 631 17.56 3.94 -18.97
C ILE A 631 17.60 2.55 -18.35
N THR A 632 18.60 2.28 -17.49
CA THR A 632 18.79 0.96 -16.90
C THR A 632 17.64 0.60 -15.95
N SER A 633 17.20 1.52 -15.11
CA SER A 633 16.06 1.33 -14.19
C SER A 633 14.74 1.18 -14.96
N ALA A 634 14.57 1.90 -16.06
CA ALA A 634 13.38 1.80 -16.90
C ALA A 634 13.32 0.50 -17.72
N LEU A 635 14.45 -0.14 -18.02
CA LEU A 635 14.47 -1.34 -18.88
C LEU A 635 14.74 -2.64 -18.13
N ALA A 636 15.43 -2.60 -16.99
CA ALA A 636 15.77 -3.80 -16.23
C ALA A 636 14.53 -4.64 -15.92
N ARG A 637 14.70 -5.97 -15.99
CA ARG A 637 13.71 -6.98 -15.63
C ARG A 637 13.12 -6.60 -14.27
N ALA A 638 11.80 -6.40 -14.26
CA ALA A 638 11.10 -6.22 -12.99
C ALA A 638 11.36 -7.46 -12.13
N PRO A 639 11.63 -7.31 -10.82
CA PRO A 639 11.80 -8.46 -9.95
C PRO A 639 10.63 -9.41 -10.17
N THR A 640 10.93 -10.65 -10.58
CA THR A 640 9.89 -11.67 -10.70
C THR A 640 9.17 -11.70 -9.37
N PRO A 641 7.84 -11.49 -9.31
CA PRO A 641 7.14 -11.65 -8.06
C PRO A 641 7.44 -13.08 -7.61
N ALA A 642 8.17 -13.22 -6.51
CA ALA A 642 8.43 -14.51 -5.92
C ALA A 642 7.09 -15.25 -5.79
N ALA A 643 7.11 -16.59 -5.84
CA ALA A 643 5.94 -17.39 -5.53
C ALA A 643 5.16 -16.74 -4.37
N PRO A 644 3.84 -16.55 -4.50
CA PRO A 644 3.11 -15.61 -3.65
C PRO A 644 3.43 -15.91 -2.21
N ALA A 645 4.16 -14.99 -1.59
CA ALA A 645 4.63 -15.16 -0.23
C ALA A 645 3.41 -15.29 0.69
N PRO A 646 3.51 -16.06 1.78
CA PRO A 646 2.48 -16.07 2.80
C PRO A 646 2.17 -14.63 3.23
N THR A 647 0.89 -14.26 3.25
CA THR A 647 0.44 -12.89 3.58
C THR A 647 -0.49 -12.90 4.79
N LEU A 648 -0.38 -11.85 5.61
CA LEU A 648 -1.34 -11.55 6.66
C LEU A 648 -2.49 -10.72 6.07
N ARG A 649 -3.71 -11.25 6.14
CA ARG A 649 -4.94 -10.53 5.83
C ARG A 649 -5.69 -10.25 7.13
N LEU A 650 -5.97 -8.97 7.36
CA LEU A 650 -6.75 -8.52 8.50
C LEU A 650 -8.23 -8.33 8.09
N PRO A 651 -9.19 -8.72 8.96
CA PRO A 651 -10.61 -8.42 8.79
C PRO A 651 -10.91 -6.95 8.49
N ARG A 652 -11.99 -6.66 7.76
CA ARG A 652 -12.35 -5.27 7.41
C ARG A 652 -12.50 -4.40 8.66
N GLY A 653 -11.84 -3.24 8.65
CA GLY A 653 -11.83 -2.29 9.76
C GLY A 653 -10.72 -2.54 10.80
N GLN A 654 -10.00 -3.67 10.69
CA GLN A 654 -8.80 -3.95 11.47
C GLN A 654 -7.57 -3.39 10.75
N THR A 655 -6.69 -2.73 11.50
CA THR A 655 -5.40 -2.24 10.99
C THR A 655 -4.22 -3.00 11.57
N GLU A 656 -4.40 -3.60 12.76
CA GLU A 656 -3.35 -4.33 13.48
C GLU A 656 -3.80 -5.75 13.84
N ALA A 657 -2.86 -6.69 13.97
CA ALA A 657 -3.16 -7.99 14.57
C ALA A 657 -3.18 -7.87 16.10
N TRP A 658 -4.27 -8.29 16.76
CA TRP A 658 -4.45 -8.19 18.21
C TRP A 658 -4.50 -9.55 18.88
N ALA A 659 -3.94 -9.65 20.08
CA ALA A 659 -4.07 -10.83 20.92
C ALA A 659 -5.56 -11.06 21.27
N GLY A 660 -6.03 -12.30 21.10
CA GLY A 660 -7.42 -12.69 21.28
C GLY A 660 -8.34 -12.35 20.10
N GLU A 661 -7.82 -11.80 19.00
CA GLU A 661 -8.61 -11.45 17.81
C GLU A 661 -8.22 -12.27 16.57
N ARG A 662 -9.17 -12.37 15.63
CA ARG A 662 -9.01 -13.20 14.43
C ARG A 662 -8.11 -12.51 13.42
N ILE A 663 -7.15 -13.27 12.90
CA ILE A 663 -6.34 -12.94 11.73
C ILE A 663 -6.53 -14.00 10.65
N GLU A 664 -6.20 -13.67 9.40
CA GLU A 664 -6.21 -14.63 8.29
C GLU A 664 -4.83 -14.67 7.64
N LEU A 665 -4.34 -15.87 7.35
CA LEU A 665 -3.09 -16.10 6.66
C LEU A 665 -3.39 -16.73 5.31
N CYS A 666 -2.96 -16.08 4.24
CA CYS A 666 -3.24 -16.48 2.87
C CYS A 666 -1.95 -16.83 2.13
N SER A 667 -2.07 -17.46 0.97
CA SER A 667 -0.94 -17.95 0.16
C SER A 667 -0.10 -19.01 0.88
N LEU A 668 -0.73 -19.80 1.76
CA LEU A 668 -0.06 -20.86 2.50
C LEU A 668 0.07 -22.14 1.66
N ARG A 669 1.18 -22.86 1.83
CA ARG A 669 1.39 -24.19 1.26
C ARG A 669 1.35 -25.23 2.38
N GLY A 670 0.62 -26.32 2.18
CA GLY A 670 0.54 -27.42 3.15
C GLY A 670 -0.23 -27.08 4.44
N ALA A 671 0.16 -27.75 5.54
CA ALA A 671 -0.41 -27.56 6.88
C ALA A 671 0.61 -26.86 7.79
N PRO A 672 0.74 -25.52 7.70
CA PRO A 672 1.75 -24.78 8.44
C PRO A 672 1.44 -24.70 9.93
N SER A 673 2.48 -24.44 10.72
CA SER A 673 2.34 -24.09 12.14
C SER A 673 2.87 -22.67 12.37
N LEU A 674 2.26 -21.93 13.30
CA LEU A 674 2.82 -20.69 13.80
C LEU A 674 3.64 -20.98 15.06
N LEU A 675 4.87 -20.52 15.10
CA LEU A 675 5.66 -20.45 16.32
C LEU A 675 5.27 -19.18 17.07
N ALA A 676 4.73 -19.35 18.27
CA ALA A 676 4.35 -18.27 19.17
C ALA A 676 5.58 -17.65 19.87
N PRO A 677 5.43 -16.47 20.50
CA PRO A 677 6.53 -15.78 21.18
C PRO A 677 7.15 -16.57 22.34
N ASP A 678 6.35 -17.42 22.99
CA ASP A 678 6.76 -18.31 24.07
C ASP A 678 7.40 -19.62 23.57
N GLY A 679 7.56 -19.77 22.25
CA GLY A 679 8.08 -20.97 21.61
C GLY A 679 7.05 -22.09 21.42
N SER A 680 5.80 -21.91 21.88
CA SER A 680 4.73 -22.86 21.62
C SER A 680 4.36 -22.88 20.13
N ARG A 681 3.92 -24.04 19.62
CA ARG A 681 3.48 -24.16 18.22
C ARG A 681 1.96 -24.20 18.15
N LEU A 682 1.39 -23.27 17.39
CA LEU A 682 -0.02 -23.22 17.05
C LEU A 682 -0.22 -23.86 15.68
N THR A 683 -0.80 -25.07 15.67
CA THR A 683 -1.14 -25.78 14.43
C THR A 683 -2.32 -25.09 13.74
N LEU A 684 -2.17 -24.75 12.47
CA LEU A 684 -3.22 -24.13 11.68
C LEU A 684 -4.12 -25.20 11.04
N ALA A 685 -5.39 -24.86 10.81
CA ALA A 685 -6.29 -25.69 10.02
C ALA A 685 -5.81 -25.78 8.56
N ALA A 686 -6.34 -26.73 7.80
CA ALA A 686 -6.08 -26.81 6.37
C ALA A 686 -6.57 -25.50 5.68
N PRO A 687 -5.76 -24.89 4.79
CA PRO A 687 -6.19 -23.73 4.03
C PRO A 687 -7.47 -24.02 3.24
N ASP A 688 -8.32 -23.01 3.08
CA ASP A 688 -9.50 -23.08 2.23
C ASP A 688 -9.14 -23.14 0.72
N ALA A 689 -10.15 -23.17 -0.15
CA ALA A 689 -9.94 -23.19 -1.60
C ALA A 689 -9.19 -21.96 -2.14
N GLN A 690 -9.09 -20.87 -1.36
CA GLN A 690 -8.35 -19.65 -1.68
C GLN A 690 -6.92 -19.67 -1.07
N GLY A 691 -6.53 -20.75 -0.40
CA GLY A 691 -5.25 -20.86 0.27
C GLY A 691 -5.17 -20.03 1.56
N CYS A 692 -6.31 -19.70 2.16
CA CYS A 692 -6.40 -18.91 3.39
C CYS A 692 -6.80 -19.76 4.60
N VAL A 693 -6.22 -19.47 5.75
CA VAL A 693 -6.58 -20.06 7.04
C VAL A 693 -6.77 -18.98 8.09
N ALA A 694 -7.78 -19.14 8.93
CA ALA A 694 -8.00 -18.25 10.06
C ALA A 694 -7.23 -18.73 11.30
N SER A 695 -6.70 -17.78 12.06
CA SER A 695 -6.04 -18.02 13.33
C SER A 695 -6.49 -17.01 14.38
N LEU A 696 -6.40 -17.40 15.65
CA LEU A 696 -6.73 -16.57 16.81
C LEU A 696 -5.55 -16.60 17.79
N PRO A 697 -4.48 -15.82 17.56
CA PRO A 697 -3.33 -15.77 18.47
C PRO A 697 -3.76 -15.24 19.84
N SER A 698 -3.37 -15.91 20.92
CA SER A 698 -3.76 -15.55 22.29
C SER A 698 -2.74 -14.71 23.05
N LEU A 699 -1.47 -14.74 22.63
CA LEU A 699 -0.38 -14.02 23.28
C LEU A 699 0.02 -12.82 22.44
N PRO A 700 0.37 -11.67 23.05
CA PRO A 700 1.04 -10.60 22.33
C PRO A 700 2.49 -10.99 22.03
N GLY A 701 3.02 -10.45 20.93
CA GLY A 701 4.39 -10.60 20.47
C GLY A 701 4.50 -11.17 19.06
N ARG A 702 5.73 -11.47 18.65
CA ARG A 702 6.07 -11.90 17.30
C ARG A 702 5.81 -13.39 17.07
N TYR A 703 4.87 -13.70 16.20
CA TYR A 703 4.66 -15.04 15.66
C TYR A 703 5.48 -15.24 14.39
N ARG A 704 5.95 -16.47 14.14
CA ARG A 704 6.65 -16.84 12.90
C ARG A 704 6.00 -18.04 12.24
N LEU A 705 5.79 -17.96 10.93
CA LEU A 705 5.30 -19.10 10.15
C LEU A 705 6.42 -20.15 10.00
N ALA A 706 6.18 -21.36 10.51
CA ALA A 706 7.04 -22.50 10.30
C ALA A 706 6.47 -23.32 9.13
N ASP A 707 6.94 -22.98 7.92
CA ASP A 707 6.69 -23.72 6.68
C ASP A 707 8.05 -24.07 6.05
N GLY A 708 8.47 -25.34 6.22
CA GLY A 708 9.50 -26.09 5.45
C GLY A 708 10.84 -25.43 5.08
N GLU A 709 10.84 -24.30 4.38
CA GLU A 709 12.03 -23.61 3.87
C GLU A 709 11.88 -22.08 3.89
N SER A 710 12.72 -21.44 4.71
CA SER A 710 13.38 -20.14 4.52
C SER A 710 12.65 -18.95 3.86
N THR A 711 11.40 -18.66 4.22
CA THR A 711 10.87 -17.27 4.35
C THR A 711 9.68 -17.28 5.32
N ALA A 712 9.98 -17.35 6.62
CA ALA A 712 8.96 -17.35 7.66
C ALA A 712 8.29 -15.97 7.76
N LEU A 713 7.07 -15.82 7.24
CA LEU A 713 6.21 -14.66 7.52
C LEU A 713 6.21 -14.40 9.04
N ALA A 714 6.61 -13.20 9.44
CA ALA A 714 6.53 -12.74 10.81
C ALA A 714 5.29 -11.87 11.01
N ILE A 715 4.56 -12.12 12.09
CA ILE A 715 3.33 -11.41 12.42
C ILE A 715 3.53 -10.79 13.81
N GLU A 716 3.42 -9.47 13.91
CA GLU A 716 3.44 -8.78 15.19
C GLU A 716 2.02 -8.74 15.76
N VAL A 717 1.78 -9.47 16.84
CA VAL A 717 0.47 -9.49 17.53
C VAL A 717 0.54 -8.52 18.71
N ARG A 718 -0.35 -7.54 18.73
CA ARG A 718 -0.34 -6.44 19.71
C ARG A 718 -1.17 -6.76 20.95
N ASP A 719 -0.81 -6.10 22.05
CA ASP A 719 -1.52 -6.19 23.32
C ASP A 719 -2.61 -5.10 23.39
N PRO A 720 -3.90 -5.46 23.39
CA PRO A 720 -4.99 -4.49 23.45
C PRO A 720 -4.99 -3.66 24.75
N GLY A 721 -4.44 -4.19 25.84
CA GLY A 721 -4.35 -3.47 27.12
C GLY A 721 -3.25 -2.41 27.13
N ARG A 722 -2.12 -2.69 26.45
CA ARG A 722 -0.99 -1.75 26.36
C ARG A 722 -1.22 -0.65 25.34
N GLU A 723 -1.88 -0.96 24.22
CA GLU A 723 -2.16 -0.04 23.10
C GLU A 723 -3.65 0.27 22.98
N ALA A 724 -4.27 0.65 24.12
CA ALA A 724 -5.72 0.78 24.24
C ALA A 724 -6.35 1.82 23.30
N ALA A 725 -5.64 2.91 22.99
CA ALA A 725 -6.14 3.94 22.07
C ALA A 725 -6.27 3.39 20.64
N LEU A 726 -5.26 2.67 20.16
CA LEU A 726 -5.22 2.07 18.83
C LEU A 726 -6.24 0.92 18.72
N HIS A 727 -6.33 0.05 19.73
CA HIS A 727 -7.31 -1.03 19.77
C HIS A 727 -8.75 -0.49 19.76
N ALA A 728 -9.03 0.56 20.55
CA ALA A 728 -10.33 1.21 20.57
C ALA A 728 -10.70 1.82 19.20
N ALA A 729 -9.73 2.39 18.48
CA ALA A 729 -9.95 2.92 17.14
C ALA A 729 -10.30 1.83 16.13
N ASP A 730 -9.64 0.68 16.23
CA ASP A 730 -9.94 -0.51 15.43
C ASP A 730 -11.36 -1.05 15.71
N LEU A 731 -11.75 -1.19 16.98
CA LEU A 731 -13.09 -1.64 17.37
C LEU A 731 -14.19 -0.68 16.88
N LEU A 732 -13.97 0.63 17.01
CA LEU A 732 -14.88 1.66 16.50
C LEU A 732 -15.04 1.53 14.98
N ALA A 733 -13.93 1.50 14.24
CA ALA A 733 -13.93 1.43 12.79
C ALA A 733 -14.65 0.18 12.26
N ARG A 734 -14.41 -0.98 12.89
CA ARG A 734 -15.09 -2.24 12.54
C ARG A 734 -16.59 -2.18 12.81
N THR A 735 -16.98 -1.65 13.96
CA THR A 735 -18.39 -1.55 14.35
C THR A 735 -19.15 -0.60 13.43
N PHE A 736 -18.57 0.56 13.12
CA PHE A 736 -19.14 1.51 12.17
C PHE A 736 -19.27 0.94 10.76
N ALA A 737 -18.31 0.15 10.28
CA ALA A 737 -18.39 -0.50 8.97
C ALA A 737 -19.59 -1.45 8.84
N VAL A 738 -20.02 -2.06 9.95
CA VAL A 738 -21.21 -2.93 9.99
C VAL A 738 -22.51 -2.13 10.11
N VAL A 739 -22.50 -1.01 10.82
CA VAL A 739 -23.67 -0.13 10.95
C VAL A 739 -23.97 0.59 9.63
N SER A 740 -22.96 1.13 8.96
CA SER A 740 -23.11 1.92 7.73
C SER A 740 -23.57 1.09 6.52
N THR A 741 -23.10 -0.16 6.40
CA THR A 741 -23.53 -1.09 5.33
C THR A 741 -25.00 -1.49 5.44
N ARG A 742 -25.61 -1.31 6.61
CA ARG A 742 -27.04 -1.59 6.83
C ARG A 742 -27.94 -0.38 6.58
N ALA A 743 -27.47 0.83 6.89
CA ALA A 743 -28.21 2.05 6.60
C ALA A 743 -28.40 2.27 5.08
N ALA A 744 -27.47 1.76 4.25
CA ALA A 744 -27.57 1.79 2.79
C ALA A 744 -28.47 0.69 2.19
N GLY A 745 -28.92 -0.28 2.99
CA GLY A 745 -29.85 -1.32 2.59
C GLY A 745 -31.13 -1.23 3.41
N GLU A 746 -32.02 -0.29 3.07
CA GLU A 746 -33.34 -0.17 3.70
C GLU A 746 -34.10 -1.51 3.65
N ASP A 747 -34.59 -1.91 4.83
CA ASP A 747 -35.77 -2.73 5.12
C ASP A 747 -35.93 -4.08 4.41
N SER A 748 -34.97 -4.99 4.59
CA SER A 748 -35.28 -6.43 4.58
C SER A 748 -35.05 -7.07 5.95
N SER A 749 -35.70 -6.51 6.97
CA SER A 749 -35.92 -7.20 8.24
C SER A 749 -36.95 -8.32 8.03
N GLY A 750 -36.55 -9.40 7.36
CA GLY A 750 -37.34 -10.63 7.37
C GLY A 750 -37.57 -11.07 8.83
N PRO A 751 -38.70 -11.73 9.15
CA PRO A 751 -38.95 -12.19 10.51
C PRO A 751 -37.75 -12.99 11.03
N LEU A 752 -37.23 -12.58 12.19
CA LEU A 752 -36.15 -13.30 12.84
C LEU A 752 -36.72 -14.60 13.40
N TYR A 753 -36.17 -15.70 12.90
CA TYR A 753 -36.52 -17.04 13.32
C TYR A 753 -35.51 -17.52 14.37
N ALA A 754 -35.99 -17.87 15.56
CA ALA A 754 -35.20 -18.66 16.50
C ALA A 754 -35.32 -20.15 16.17
N ALA A 755 -34.30 -20.93 16.52
CA ALA A 755 -34.42 -22.39 16.56
C ALA A 755 -35.62 -22.75 17.44
N GLY A 756 -36.57 -23.51 16.91
CA GLY A 756 -37.82 -23.81 17.61
C GLY A 756 -37.59 -24.57 18.91
N ASP A 757 -38.40 -24.30 19.94
CA ASP A 757 -38.38 -25.11 21.16
C ASP A 757 -38.92 -26.52 20.87
N PHE A 758 -38.11 -27.55 21.13
CA PHE A 758 -38.46 -28.96 20.94
C PHE A 758 -39.32 -29.54 22.07
N ARG A 759 -39.31 -28.90 23.25
CA ARG A 759 -39.98 -29.38 24.47
C ARG A 759 -41.48 -29.66 24.31
N PRO A 760 -42.31 -28.79 23.68
CA PRO A 760 -43.73 -29.08 23.51
C PRO A 760 -43.97 -30.33 22.64
N TRP A 761 -43.16 -30.52 21.60
CA TRP A 761 -43.23 -31.67 20.71
C TRP A 761 -42.79 -32.96 21.41
N LEU A 762 -41.78 -32.88 22.28
CA LEU A 762 -41.33 -34.01 23.09
C LEU A 762 -42.42 -34.42 24.11
N LEU A 763 -43.08 -33.47 24.76
CA LEU A 763 -44.19 -33.76 25.68
C LEU A 763 -45.38 -34.39 24.94
N ALA A 764 -45.73 -33.87 23.77
CA ALA A 764 -46.77 -34.46 22.92
C ALA A 764 -46.39 -35.87 22.46
N LEU A 765 -45.13 -36.10 22.08
CA LEU A 765 -44.63 -37.42 21.72
C LEU A 765 -44.75 -38.40 22.89
N LEU A 766 -44.32 -38.00 24.08
CA LEU A 766 -44.43 -38.82 25.29
C LEU A 766 -45.89 -39.14 25.64
N ALA A 767 -46.81 -38.19 25.47
CA ALA A 767 -48.23 -38.41 25.69
C ALA A 767 -48.82 -39.42 24.68
N VAL A 768 -48.47 -39.31 23.40
CA VAL A 768 -48.92 -40.25 22.35
C VAL A 768 -48.33 -41.63 22.57
N LEU A 769 -47.05 -41.74 22.93
CA LEU A 769 -46.41 -43.01 23.26
C LEU A 769 -47.02 -43.65 24.51
N ALA A 770 -47.32 -42.87 25.55
CA ALA A 770 -48.00 -43.35 26.75
C ALA A 770 -49.42 -43.85 26.43
N LEU A 771 -50.16 -43.15 25.56
CA LEU A 771 -51.48 -43.56 25.10
C LEU A 771 -51.43 -44.84 24.26
N LEU A 772 -50.46 -44.96 23.34
CA LEU A 772 -50.22 -46.17 22.56
C LEU A 772 -49.89 -47.36 23.47
N TRP A 773 -48.99 -47.15 24.44
CA TRP A 773 -48.64 -48.16 25.44
C TRP A 773 -49.87 -48.59 26.25
N TRP A 774 -50.70 -47.65 26.71
CA TRP A 774 -51.92 -47.95 27.45
C TRP A 774 -52.95 -48.75 26.62
N LEU A 775 -53.09 -48.42 25.34
CA LEU A 775 -54.03 -49.09 24.42
C LEU A 775 -53.52 -50.45 23.92
N GLU A 776 -52.21 -50.70 23.97
CA GLU A 776 -51.61 -52.01 23.68
C GLU A 776 -51.49 -52.90 24.91
N ARG A 777 -51.67 -52.35 26.11
CA ARG A 777 -51.66 -53.12 27.35
C ARG A 777 -52.80 -54.14 27.29
N PRO A 778 -52.51 -55.47 27.29
CA PRO A 778 -53.56 -56.48 27.29
C PRO A 778 -54.38 -56.33 28.57
N ARG A 779 -55.69 -56.09 28.43
CA ARG A 779 -56.62 -56.27 29.53
C ARG A 779 -56.87 -57.76 29.67
N SER A 780 -56.26 -58.39 30.66
CA SER A 780 -56.60 -59.76 31.07
C SER A 780 -57.83 -59.74 31.97
N PRO A 781 -58.68 -60.78 31.97
CA PRO A 781 -58.56 -62.05 31.25
C PRO A 781 -59.25 -62.08 29.88
#